data_AF-A0A1F3SGU5-F1
#
_entry.id   AF-A0A1F3SGU5-F1
#
_cell.length_a   1.000
_cell.length_b   1.000
_cell.length_c   1.000
_cell.angle_alpha   90.00
_cell.angle_beta   90.00
_cell.angle_gamma   90.00
#
_symmetry.space_group_name_H-M   'P 1'
#
loop_
_entity.id
_entity.type
_entity.pdbx_description
1 polymer ?
#
loop_
_entity_poly.entity_id
_entity_poly.type
_entity_poly.pdbx_seq_one_letter_code
_entity_poly.pdbx_strand_id
1 'polypeptide(L)'
;MQKILLSFGLLSCLAQAYAADCVQDICLREIVIDGNNRIGVVSSIETSINGSSIKFTESSSGYTYTSTYERLSKKISSARFPEGSFVLDGQNHVGTVKMAFANGKVSLTEESTSYSYITDSVAPEVAELANGTRAGLLVIDANDRIGKALHVFANGKGQFKESSTSYNYVSASLNPEISELNGLKKDAFAIDANNRVGKVEAVFKNGKAFYRDPDSRYTYISLDLSAEIAVLENGLKPGMLTIDGNDRIGNVLHTFANQKAQFKQTNTGYNYIATSPSPEIPELGGLSKGVVVLDSNNRVGKIITIFANKKAHYVETSSGYSYISASLTPEVPAVAGISKNTRIIDTNNRIGITNYVFKDGRLQFTESSTGYAYITSKASPQVDRIGTLQADLIVLDDNNRVGKIAYLFSNGQIVHKELSSGYQYIVTSVSPEVDSSDTYNKTDDYSSVTYRVGKVKRFFANKKIEFSAEGYSFIVAELFSEVNEFKTYLPEQKIIDVQGDEGMVKKVFANGAVLYEAKKKLAGDRQATLHAFSAKIFAANDKELASDQTNWITGIAQTLAEEGTFFPSFGYISLIIKDEDYADLKADLLEFLKKHDNIIYDQKLRKQVLKYLGDTDTDDNNTNPPVNGVVSVRLNDAAYTLTLEKLLNKKKIKYEFTRTEELKFPALTVTVTKLKSTLFVHKCAVKMSFMGADRTAQASLTKTTWSLKKTACESVVKKAFSVLNF
;
A
#
# COMPACT_ATOMS: atom_id res chain seq x y z
N MET A 1 -12.54 9.65 164.95
CA MET A 1 -13.94 9.59 164.47
C MET A 1 -13.93 9.08 163.05
N GLN A 2 -14.65 7.96 162.79
CA GLN A 2 -15.30 7.49 161.55
C GLN A 2 -14.58 7.66 160.18
N LYS A 3 -14.55 6.72 159.22
CA LYS A 3 -15.04 5.35 159.00
C LYS A 3 -14.63 5.00 157.53
N ILE A 4 -14.33 3.72 157.23
CA ILE A 4 -14.72 2.97 155.98
C ILE A 4 -13.97 3.33 154.67
N LEU A 5 -13.54 2.45 153.73
CA LEU A 5 -13.67 1.00 153.47
C LEU A 5 -12.56 0.51 152.48
N LEU A 6 -12.36 -0.81 152.47
CA LEU A 6 -11.62 -1.72 151.59
C LEU A 6 -11.64 -1.45 150.07
N SER A 7 -10.57 -1.82 149.33
CA SER A 7 -10.48 -3.11 148.59
C SER A 7 -9.21 -3.28 147.73
N PHE A 8 -8.66 -4.51 147.77
CA PHE A 8 -7.92 -5.30 146.76
C PHE A 8 -7.00 -4.57 145.75
N GLY A 9 -5.71 -4.91 145.56
CA GLY A 9 -5.05 -6.20 145.57
C GLY A 9 -4.11 -6.22 144.36
N LEU A 10 -2.84 -5.83 144.56
CA LEU A 10 -1.80 -5.81 143.52
C LEU A 10 -1.21 -7.22 143.35
N LEU A 11 -1.40 -7.81 142.17
CA LEU A 11 -0.54 -8.88 141.64
C LEU A 11 -0.04 -8.43 140.26
N SER A 12 1.25 -8.14 140.18
CA SER A 12 1.95 -7.80 138.94
C SER A 12 2.22 -9.06 138.11
N CYS A 13 1.52 -9.18 136.98
CA CYS A 13 1.87 -10.14 135.92
C CYS A 13 2.78 -9.46 134.89
N LEU A 14 4.00 -9.99 134.74
CA LEU A 14 4.83 -9.84 133.55
C LEU A 14 4.14 -10.56 132.38
N ALA A 15 3.61 -9.79 131.42
CA ALA A 15 3.21 -10.32 130.12
C ALA A 15 4.41 -10.26 129.17
N GLN A 16 4.95 -11.43 128.84
CA GLN A 16 5.79 -11.64 127.66
C GLN A 16 4.97 -11.24 126.43
N ALA A 17 5.38 -10.17 125.74
CA ALA A 17 4.83 -9.82 124.45
C ALA A 17 5.25 -10.90 123.44
N TYR A 18 4.30 -11.71 122.99
CA TYR A 18 4.45 -12.48 121.76
C TYR A 18 4.73 -11.47 120.65
N ALA A 19 5.91 -11.56 120.01
CA ALA A 19 6.17 -10.84 118.77
C ALA A 19 5.07 -11.24 117.78
N ALA A 20 4.27 -10.28 117.33
CA ALA A 20 3.29 -10.56 116.29
C ALA A 20 4.07 -10.95 115.03
N ASP A 21 3.91 -12.20 114.58
CA ASP A 21 4.56 -12.73 113.38
C ASP A 21 4.15 -11.97 112.10
N CYS A 22 3.15 -11.09 112.21
CA CYS A 22 2.66 -10.21 111.15
C CYS A 22 2.26 -8.83 111.68
N VAL A 23 2.40 -7.79 110.85
CA VAL A 23 1.81 -6.46 111.06
C VAL A 23 0.98 -6.08 109.84
N GLN A 24 -0.31 -5.80 110.06
CA GLN A 24 -1.28 -5.33 109.04
C GLN A 24 -1.21 -6.13 107.73
N ASP A 25 -1.06 -7.45 107.83
CA ASP A 25 -0.97 -8.42 106.74
C ASP A 25 0.38 -8.56 106.02
N ILE A 26 1.47 -8.01 106.55
CA ILE A 26 2.85 -8.36 106.18
C ILE A 26 3.46 -9.24 107.27
N CYS A 27 3.88 -10.45 106.92
CA CYS A 27 4.42 -11.44 107.85
C CYS A 27 5.93 -11.68 107.69
N LEU A 28 6.56 -12.25 108.72
CA LEU A 28 7.93 -12.78 108.61
C LEU A 28 8.05 -13.74 107.42
N ARG A 29 9.18 -13.67 106.72
CA ARG A 29 9.50 -14.46 105.51
C ARG A 29 8.66 -14.17 104.27
N GLU A 30 7.74 -13.20 104.31
CA GLU A 30 7.05 -12.77 103.11
C GLU A 30 7.97 -11.97 102.18
N ILE A 31 7.70 -12.07 100.87
CA ILE A 31 8.37 -11.25 99.87
C ILE A 31 7.64 -9.91 99.78
N VAL A 32 8.36 -8.81 99.94
CA VAL A 32 7.84 -7.45 99.90
C VAL A 32 8.63 -6.61 98.89
N ILE A 33 7.99 -5.54 98.40
CA ILE A 33 8.62 -4.46 97.66
C ILE A 33 8.48 -3.15 98.44
N ASP A 34 9.52 -2.32 98.44
CA ASP A 34 9.45 -0.99 99.05
C ASP A 34 9.20 0.15 98.06
N GLY A 35 9.10 1.38 98.57
CA GLY A 35 8.93 2.58 97.75
C GLY A 35 10.06 2.84 96.74
N ASN A 36 11.26 2.29 96.97
CA ASN A 36 12.43 2.40 96.10
C ASN A 36 12.57 1.22 95.12
N ASN A 37 11.51 0.40 94.96
CA ASN A 37 11.49 -0.78 94.11
C ASN A 37 12.49 -1.87 94.50
N ARG A 38 12.89 -1.95 95.78
CA ARG A 38 13.74 -3.03 96.28
C ARG A 38 12.86 -4.21 96.67
N ILE A 39 13.13 -5.39 96.11
CA ILE A 39 12.43 -6.64 96.42
C ILE A 39 13.24 -7.41 97.44
N GLY A 40 12.62 -7.84 98.54
CA GLY A 40 13.28 -8.67 99.52
C GLY A 40 12.34 -9.44 100.43
N VAL A 41 12.93 -10.22 101.33
CA VAL A 41 12.22 -11.11 102.26
C VAL A 41 12.21 -10.47 103.65
N VAL A 42 11.04 -10.38 104.27
CA VAL A 42 10.89 -9.83 105.62
C VAL A 42 11.67 -10.70 106.62
N SER A 43 12.64 -10.10 107.30
CA SER A 43 13.56 -10.80 108.21
C SER A 43 13.29 -10.51 109.69
N SER A 44 12.73 -9.34 110.02
CA SER A 44 12.23 -9.03 111.37
C SER A 44 11.14 -7.96 111.35
N ILE A 45 10.25 -8.01 112.36
CA ILE A 45 9.19 -7.03 112.59
C ILE A 45 9.35 -6.51 114.03
N GLU A 46 9.57 -5.21 114.18
CA GLU A 46 9.71 -4.55 115.48
C GLU A 46 8.51 -3.63 115.69
N THR A 47 7.68 -3.91 116.70
CA THR A 47 6.49 -3.11 117.01
C THR A 47 6.78 -2.19 118.20
N SER A 48 6.60 -0.88 118.03
CA SER A 48 6.79 0.12 119.08
C SER A 48 5.56 1.00 119.28
N ILE A 49 5.50 1.74 120.38
CA ILE A 49 4.42 2.70 120.70
C ILE A 49 4.31 3.79 119.61
N ASN A 50 5.38 4.05 118.84
CA ASN A 50 5.45 5.07 117.80
C ASN A 50 5.29 4.50 116.37
N GLY A 51 4.84 3.26 116.22
CA GLY A 51 4.65 2.58 114.94
C GLY A 51 5.52 1.32 114.79
N SER A 52 5.17 0.50 113.80
CA SER A 52 5.90 -0.73 113.46
C SER A 52 6.98 -0.46 112.41
N SER A 53 8.21 -0.91 112.67
CA SER A 53 9.28 -0.96 111.68
C SER A 53 9.47 -2.41 111.20
N ILE A 54 9.68 -2.56 109.90
CA ILE A 54 9.84 -3.85 109.24
C ILE A 54 11.23 -3.86 108.59
N LYS A 55 12.05 -4.85 108.95
CA LYS A 55 13.33 -5.08 108.26
C LYS A 55 13.15 -6.18 107.22
N PHE A 56 13.63 -5.92 106.00
CA PHE A 56 13.62 -6.90 104.92
C PHE A 56 15.01 -6.97 104.27
N THR A 57 15.39 -8.18 103.85
CA THR A 57 16.66 -8.45 103.18
C THR A 57 16.44 -8.54 101.68
N GLU A 58 17.05 -7.61 100.93
CA GLU A 58 16.91 -7.53 99.47
C GLU A 58 17.49 -8.77 98.79
N SER A 59 16.72 -9.37 97.88
CA SER A 59 17.04 -10.67 97.28
C SER A 59 18.25 -10.63 96.34
N SER A 60 18.56 -9.47 95.75
CA SER A 60 19.68 -9.31 94.80
C SER A 60 21.02 -9.01 95.48
N SER A 61 20.99 -8.27 96.59
CA SER A 61 22.20 -7.71 97.23
C SER A 61 22.50 -8.31 98.59
N GLY A 62 21.52 -8.93 99.25
CA GLY A 62 21.63 -9.38 100.64
C GLY A 62 21.63 -8.26 101.68
N TYR A 63 21.51 -6.99 101.27
CA TYR A 63 21.42 -5.88 102.22
C TYR A 63 20.08 -5.86 102.95
N THR A 64 20.12 -5.54 104.25
CA THR A 64 18.93 -5.42 105.08
C THR A 64 18.52 -3.96 105.18
N TYR A 65 17.27 -3.66 104.85
CA TYR A 65 16.70 -2.32 104.90
C TYR A 65 15.58 -2.27 105.93
N THR A 66 15.43 -1.11 106.58
CA THR A 66 14.32 -0.84 107.51
C THR A 66 13.29 0.07 106.81
N SER A 67 12.01 -0.30 106.85
CA SER A 67 10.90 0.45 106.26
C SER A 67 9.69 0.46 107.21
N THR A 68 8.74 1.36 106.97
CA THR A 68 7.42 1.31 107.61
C THR A 68 6.46 0.46 106.78
N TYR A 69 5.44 -0.11 107.42
CA TYR A 69 4.42 -0.91 106.77
C TYR A 69 3.78 -0.21 105.56
N GLU A 70 3.43 1.08 105.69
CA GLU A 70 2.77 1.87 104.64
C GLU A 70 3.63 2.05 103.36
N ARG A 71 4.94 1.83 103.48
CA ARG A 71 5.90 1.96 102.38
C ARG A 71 6.28 0.62 101.77
N LEU A 72 5.74 -0.48 102.30
CA LEU A 72 5.93 -1.83 101.80
C LEU A 72 4.66 -2.33 101.13
N SER A 73 4.84 -3.20 100.15
CA SER A 73 3.75 -3.93 99.51
C SER A 73 4.14 -5.39 99.39
N LYS A 74 3.29 -6.29 99.89
CA LYS A 74 3.55 -7.73 99.81
C LYS A 74 3.36 -8.29 98.42
N LYS A 75 4.08 -9.37 98.10
CA LYS A 75 3.82 -10.21 96.94
C LYS A 75 2.42 -10.80 97.09
N ILE A 76 1.64 -10.70 96.03
CA ILE A 76 0.30 -11.28 95.95
C ILE A 76 0.25 -12.32 94.84
N SER A 77 -0.63 -13.30 94.99
CA SER A 77 -1.08 -14.09 93.85
C SER A 77 -2.14 -13.25 93.13
N SER A 78 -1.76 -12.63 92.02
CA SER A 78 -2.66 -11.80 91.23
C SER A 78 -3.29 -12.62 90.12
N ALA A 79 -4.62 -12.77 90.14
CA ALA A 79 -5.35 -13.33 89.00
C ALA A 79 -5.20 -12.47 87.73
N ARG A 80 -4.94 -11.17 87.90
CA ARG A 80 -4.73 -10.22 86.80
C ARG A 80 -3.32 -10.31 86.22
N PHE A 81 -2.32 -10.69 87.02
CA PHE A 81 -0.92 -10.84 86.62
C PHE A 81 -0.32 -12.14 87.21
N PRO A 82 -0.71 -13.32 86.69
CA PRO A 82 -0.15 -14.58 87.16
C PRO A 82 1.35 -14.66 86.90
N GLU A 83 2.11 -15.26 87.82
CA GLU A 83 3.53 -15.55 87.59
C GLU A 83 3.70 -16.44 86.36
N GLY A 84 4.62 -16.07 85.46
CA GLY A 84 4.83 -16.73 84.17
C GLY A 84 3.97 -16.21 83.01
N SER A 85 2.97 -15.34 83.26
CA SER A 85 2.18 -14.71 82.19
C SER A 85 2.96 -13.62 81.45
N PHE A 86 2.59 -13.34 80.19
CA PHE A 86 3.13 -12.21 79.43
C PHE A 86 2.34 -10.93 79.69
N VAL A 87 3.06 -9.82 79.78
CA VAL A 87 2.50 -8.48 79.88
C VAL A 87 3.26 -7.51 78.97
N LEU A 88 2.62 -6.39 78.64
CA LEU A 88 3.21 -5.29 77.90
C LEU A 88 3.37 -4.08 78.83
N ASP A 89 4.59 -3.56 78.98
CA ASP A 89 4.85 -2.38 79.80
C ASP A 89 4.43 -1.07 79.11
N GLY A 90 4.54 0.06 79.82
CA GLY A 90 4.25 1.39 79.29
C GLY A 90 5.17 1.85 78.15
N GLN A 91 6.35 1.22 77.97
CA GLN A 91 7.33 1.51 76.92
C GLN A 91 7.19 0.59 75.69
N ASN A 92 6.22 -0.33 75.71
CA ASN A 92 5.97 -1.38 74.71
C ASN A 92 6.98 -2.53 74.70
N HIS A 93 7.63 -2.81 75.82
CA HIS A 93 8.40 -4.04 76.02
C HIS A 93 7.49 -5.17 76.48
N VAL A 94 7.64 -6.34 75.85
CA VAL A 94 6.98 -7.56 76.29
C VAL A 94 7.86 -8.23 77.34
N GLY A 95 7.25 -8.55 78.49
CA GLY A 95 7.96 -9.18 79.60
C GLY A 95 7.13 -10.30 80.23
N THR A 96 7.82 -11.26 80.84
CA THR A 96 7.21 -12.33 81.64
C THR A 96 7.13 -11.93 83.10
N VAL A 97 5.95 -12.02 83.71
CA VAL A 97 5.73 -11.70 85.12
C VAL A 97 6.50 -12.66 86.02
N LYS A 98 7.33 -12.12 86.92
CA LYS A 98 7.99 -12.87 87.98
C LYS A 98 7.27 -12.71 89.32
N MET A 99 6.84 -11.49 89.65
CA MET A 99 6.13 -11.21 90.91
C MET A 99 5.14 -10.06 90.71
N ALA A 100 3.98 -10.13 91.36
CA ALA A 100 3.02 -9.04 91.45
C ALA A 100 2.86 -8.61 92.90
N PHE A 101 2.69 -7.32 93.15
CA PHE A 101 2.59 -6.74 94.49
C PHE A 101 1.25 -6.04 94.71
N ALA A 102 0.79 -5.99 95.96
CA ALA A 102 -0.50 -5.38 96.33
C ALA A 102 -0.69 -3.93 95.89
N ASN A 103 0.39 -3.15 95.78
CA ASN A 103 0.39 -1.77 95.28
C ASN A 103 0.30 -1.64 93.74
N GLY A 104 0.09 -2.75 93.03
CA GLY A 104 -0.03 -2.78 91.56
C GLY A 104 1.29 -2.84 90.81
N LYS A 105 2.45 -2.76 91.49
CA LYS A 105 3.75 -2.96 90.86
C LYS A 105 3.95 -4.42 90.48
N VAL A 106 4.64 -4.64 89.37
CA VAL A 106 4.97 -5.96 88.84
C VAL A 106 6.46 -6.01 88.50
N SER A 107 7.12 -7.07 88.93
CA SER A 107 8.48 -7.41 88.50
C SER A 107 8.42 -8.30 87.28
N LEU A 108 9.12 -7.90 86.22
CA LEU A 108 9.10 -8.54 84.91
C LEU A 108 10.52 -8.93 84.50
N THR A 109 10.64 -9.95 83.65
CA THR A 109 11.83 -10.19 82.84
C THR A 109 11.50 -9.89 81.38
N GLU A 110 12.20 -8.94 80.77
CA GLU A 110 12.01 -8.58 79.36
C GLU A 110 12.39 -9.73 78.44
N GLU A 111 11.54 -10.03 77.46
CA GLU A 111 11.73 -11.14 76.52
C GLU A 111 12.99 -10.95 75.64
N SER A 112 13.30 -9.70 75.28
CA SER A 112 14.36 -9.35 74.32
C SER A 112 15.77 -9.35 74.95
N THR A 113 15.89 -8.98 76.23
CA THR A 113 17.18 -8.74 76.91
C THR A 113 17.43 -9.66 78.10
N SER A 114 16.42 -10.42 78.55
CA SER A 114 16.42 -11.12 79.84
C SER A 114 16.63 -10.19 81.06
N TYR A 115 16.53 -8.87 80.87
CA TYR A 115 16.70 -7.89 81.95
C TYR A 115 15.46 -7.88 82.84
N SER A 116 15.66 -7.86 84.16
CA SER A 116 14.56 -7.81 85.11
C SER A 116 14.40 -6.41 85.71
N TYR A 117 13.19 -5.88 85.68
CA TYR A 117 12.86 -4.55 86.19
C TYR A 117 11.47 -4.54 86.81
N ILE A 118 11.09 -3.41 87.42
CA ILE A 118 9.82 -3.22 88.10
C ILE A 118 9.08 -2.06 87.45
N THR A 119 7.79 -2.25 87.20
CA THR A 119 6.90 -1.25 86.61
C THR A 119 5.52 -1.33 87.25
N ASP A 120 4.79 -0.22 87.28
CA ASP A 120 3.39 -0.12 87.71
C ASP A 120 2.41 0.01 86.53
N SER A 121 2.92 0.15 85.31
CA SER A 121 2.12 0.34 84.10
C SER A 121 2.28 -0.86 83.18
N VAL A 122 1.41 -1.86 83.34
CA VAL A 122 1.39 -3.08 82.51
C VAL A 122 0.00 -3.41 82.01
N ALA A 123 -0.08 -3.92 80.77
CA ALA A 123 -1.27 -4.50 80.18
C ALA A 123 -1.12 -6.02 80.11
N PRO A 124 -2.04 -6.81 80.71
CA PRO A 124 -1.98 -8.26 80.64
C PRO A 124 -2.27 -8.78 79.24
N GLU A 125 -1.67 -9.92 78.90
CA GLU A 125 -2.03 -10.68 77.70
C GLU A 125 -3.51 -11.10 77.77
N VAL A 126 -4.18 -11.07 76.63
CA VAL A 126 -5.56 -11.52 76.44
C VAL A 126 -5.61 -12.56 75.33
N ALA A 127 -6.66 -13.37 75.30
CA ALA A 127 -6.80 -14.38 74.25
C ALA A 127 -7.03 -13.77 72.85
N GLU A 128 -7.77 -12.65 72.79
CA GLU A 128 -8.18 -12.02 71.54
C GLU A 128 -8.48 -10.53 71.74
N LEU A 129 -8.11 -9.70 70.78
CA LEU A 129 -8.50 -8.29 70.72
C LEU A 129 -9.91 -8.13 70.14
N ALA A 130 -10.58 -7.02 70.43
CA ALA A 130 -11.93 -6.74 69.92
C ALA A 130 -12.07 -6.80 68.38
N ASN A 131 -10.98 -6.60 67.64
CA ASN A 131 -10.96 -6.71 66.19
C ASN A 131 -10.74 -8.15 65.67
N GLY A 132 -10.67 -9.15 66.54
CA GLY A 132 -10.49 -10.56 66.19
C GLY A 132 -9.03 -11.04 66.17
N THR A 133 -8.08 -10.17 66.50
CA THR A 133 -6.65 -10.54 66.50
C THR A 133 -6.32 -11.42 67.70
N ARG A 134 -5.70 -12.57 67.46
CA ARG A 134 -5.20 -13.49 68.50
C ARG A 134 -3.84 -14.04 68.12
N ALA A 135 -3.13 -14.58 69.11
CA ALA A 135 -1.86 -15.26 68.90
C ALA A 135 -1.97 -16.33 67.79
N GLY A 136 -0.95 -16.40 66.95
CA GLY A 136 -0.83 -17.33 65.85
C GLY A 136 -1.45 -16.91 64.52
N LEU A 137 -2.29 -15.87 64.49
CA LEU A 137 -2.84 -15.35 63.23
C LEU A 137 -1.79 -14.55 62.44
N LEU A 138 -1.90 -14.58 61.12
CA LEU A 138 -1.21 -13.62 60.28
C LEU A 138 -1.89 -12.25 60.47
N VAL A 139 -1.09 -11.20 60.63
CA VAL A 139 -1.52 -9.83 60.87
C VAL A 139 -0.75 -8.85 60.01
N ILE A 140 -1.34 -7.69 59.74
CA ILE A 140 -0.68 -6.52 59.16
C ILE A 140 -0.79 -5.34 60.11
N ASP A 141 0.26 -4.54 60.23
CA ASP A 141 0.25 -3.32 61.03
C ASP A 141 0.03 -2.04 60.21
N ALA A 142 0.06 -0.88 60.85
CA ALA A 142 -0.11 0.41 60.19
C ALA A 142 1.02 0.79 59.22
N ASN A 143 2.20 0.17 59.37
CA ASN A 143 3.37 0.39 58.54
C ASN A 143 3.49 -0.68 57.43
N ASP A 144 2.42 -1.42 57.17
CA ASP A 144 2.37 -2.48 56.16
C ASP A 144 3.37 -3.62 56.39
N ARG A 145 3.76 -3.84 57.66
CA ARG A 145 4.54 -5.01 58.05
C ARG A 145 3.60 -6.16 58.31
N ILE A 146 3.87 -7.28 57.66
CA ILE A 146 3.09 -8.52 57.77
C ILE A 146 3.85 -9.51 58.62
N GLY A 147 3.17 -10.19 59.54
CA GLY A 147 3.78 -11.22 60.35
C GLY A 147 2.81 -12.03 61.17
N LYS A 148 3.32 -12.92 62.01
CA LYS A 148 2.51 -13.79 62.87
C LYS A 148 2.39 -13.15 64.25
N ALA A 149 1.16 -12.90 64.70
CA ALA A 149 0.90 -12.42 66.06
C ALA A 149 1.45 -13.42 67.08
N LEU A 150 2.22 -12.94 68.05
CA LEU A 150 2.78 -13.75 69.14
C LEU A 150 1.92 -13.60 70.39
N HIS A 151 1.69 -12.35 70.81
CA HIS A 151 0.94 -11.98 72.01
C HIS A 151 0.01 -10.80 71.70
N VAL A 152 -1.15 -10.73 72.36
CA VAL A 152 -2.06 -9.59 72.28
C VAL A 152 -2.48 -9.15 73.68
N PHE A 153 -2.60 -7.85 73.92
CA PHE A 153 -2.70 -7.28 75.27
C PHE A 153 -3.97 -6.46 75.47
N ALA A 154 -4.43 -6.38 76.72
CA ALA A 154 -5.68 -5.72 77.10
C ALA A 154 -5.74 -4.21 76.74
N ASN A 155 -4.61 -3.56 76.48
CA ASN A 155 -4.54 -2.17 76.03
C ASN A 155 -4.74 -2.00 74.51
N GLY A 156 -5.15 -3.06 73.80
CA GLY A 156 -5.41 -3.03 72.36
C GLY A 156 -4.17 -3.18 71.48
N LYS A 157 -2.99 -3.38 72.06
CA LYS A 157 -1.74 -3.61 71.33
C LYS A 157 -1.46 -5.11 71.18
N GLY A 158 -0.70 -5.49 70.17
CA GLY A 158 -0.14 -6.84 70.06
C GLY A 158 1.29 -6.82 69.57
N GLN A 159 2.02 -7.87 69.93
CA GLN A 159 3.35 -8.17 69.43
C GLN A 159 3.23 -9.18 68.28
N PHE A 160 3.97 -8.98 67.21
CA PHE A 160 4.03 -9.92 66.09
C PHE A 160 5.46 -10.08 65.59
N LYS A 161 5.76 -11.26 65.05
CA LYS A 161 7.02 -11.55 64.36
C LYS A 161 6.84 -11.31 62.88
N GLU A 162 7.54 -10.33 62.33
CA GLU A 162 7.48 -9.99 60.91
C GLU A 162 7.92 -11.18 60.04
N SER A 163 7.23 -11.44 58.92
CA SER A 163 7.49 -12.60 58.07
C SER A 163 8.80 -12.49 57.27
N SER A 164 9.23 -11.26 56.97
CA SER A 164 10.44 -10.98 56.18
C SER A 164 11.71 -10.89 57.03
N THR A 165 11.59 -10.76 58.36
CA THR A 165 12.71 -10.57 59.27
C THR A 165 12.57 -11.44 60.52
N SER A 166 13.59 -11.46 61.38
CA SER A 166 13.49 -12.10 62.70
C SER A 166 13.03 -11.14 63.80
N TYR A 167 12.60 -9.91 63.45
CA TYR A 167 12.26 -8.89 64.42
C TYR A 167 10.81 -9.03 64.92
N ASN A 168 10.65 -8.78 66.22
CA ASN A 168 9.37 -8.64 66.87
C ASN A 168 9.01 -7.16 66.94
N TYR A 169 7.76 -6.83 66.63
CA TYR A 169 7.24 -5.47 66.72
C TYR A 169 5.98 -5.43 67.56
N VAL A 170 5.77 -4.34 68.28
CA VAL A 170 4.53 -4.05 68.99
C VAL A 170 3.75 -2.97 68.23
N SER A 171 2.46 -3.21 68.01
CA SER A 171 1.60 -2.28 67.29
C SER A 171 0.22 -2.18 67.94
N ALA A 172 -0.35 -0.98 67.93
CA ALA A 172 -1.73 -0.71 68.34
C ALA A 172 -2.76 -0.93 67.22
N SER A 173 -2.31 -1.25 66.00
CA SER A 173 -3.14 -1.29 64.80
C SER A 173 -2.92 -2.58 64.01
N LEU A 174 -2.91 -3.72 64.72
CA LEU A 174 -2.84 -5.03 64.08
C LEU A 174 -4.19 -5.38 63.45
N ASN A 175 -4.17 -5.77 62.19
CA ASN A 175 -5.36 -6.22 61.47
C ASN A 175 -5.15 -7.69 61.09
N PRO A 176 -6.02 -8.61 61.55
CA PRO A 176 -5.85 -10.02 61.27
C PRO A 176 -6.20 -10.34 59.82
N GLU A 177 -5.58 -11.40 59.31
CA GLU A 177 -5.99 -12.05 58.07
C GLU A 177 -7.45 -12.51 58.18
N ILE A 178 -8.20 -12.32 57.12
CA ILE A 178 -9.57 -12.80 56.94
C ILE A 178 -9.61 -13.77 55.75
N SER A 179 -10.67 -14.56 55.64
CA SER A 179 -10.77 -15.55 54.55
C SER A 179 -11.03 -14.92 53.19
N GLU A 180 -11.76 -13.80 53.15
CA GLU A 180 -12.16 -13.12 51.92
C GLU A 180 -12.45 -11.63 52.16
N LEU A 181 -12.17 -10.80 51.15
CA LEU A 181 -12.52 -9.39 51.10
C LEU A 181 -13.01 -9.02 49.70
N ASN A 182 -14.29 -8.68 49.51
CA ASN A 182 -14.84 -8.24 48.23
C ASN A 182 -14.51 -9.18 47.04
N GLY A 183 -14.59 -10.50 47.23
CA GLY A 183 -14.21 -11.49 46.20
C GLY A 183 -12.71 -11.85 46.17
N LEU A 184 -11.86 -11.11 46.89
CA LEU A 184 -10.44 -11.44 47.05
C LEU A 184 -10.29 -12.51 48.11
N LYS A 185 -9.86 -13.70 47.70
CA LYS A 185 -9.49 -14.81 48.58
C LYS A 185 -8.05 -15.23 48.31
N LYS A 186 -7.46 -15.95 49.26
CA LYS A 186 -6.15 -16.57 49.05
C LYS A 186 -6.15 -17.39 47.76
N ASP A 187 -5.04 -17.31 47.05
CA ASP A 187 -4.77 -17.91 45.75
C ASP A 187 -5.54 -17.36 44.54
N ALA A 188 -6.47 -16.40 44.72
CA ALA A 188 -7.12 -15.74 43.58
C ALA A 188 -6.17 -14.76 42.89
N PHE A 189 -6.36 -14.53 41.59
CA PHE A 189 -5.70 -13.41 40.91
C PHE A 189 -6.44 -12.11 41.18
N ALA A 190 -5.69 -11.02 41.26
CA ALA A 190 -6.21 -9.67 41.39
C ALA A 190 -5.33 -8.69 40.61
N ILE A 191 -5.89 -7.52 40.30
CA ILE A 191 -5.18 -6.41 39.66
C ILE A 191 -5.26 -5.16 40.52
N ASP A 192 -4.15 -4.45 40.67
CA ASP A 192 -4.09 -3.20 41.43
C ASP A 192 -4.33 -1.95 40.56
N ALA A 193 -4.38 -0.78 41.21
CA ALA A 193 -4.51 0.51 40.54
C ALA A 193 -3.38 0.82 39.54
N ASN A 194 -2.20 0.23 39.72
CA ASN A 194 -1.03 0.37 38.83
C ASN A 194 -1.01 -0.67 37.70
N ASN A 195 -2.11 -1.42 37.50
CA ASN A 195 -2.24 -2.48 36.51
C ASN A 195 -1.24 -3.64 36.71
N ARG A 196 -0.79 -3.88 37.94
CA ARG A 196 -0.01 -5.06 38.31
C ARG A 196 -0.96 -6.18 38.67
N VAL A 197 -0.80 -7.32 38.00
CA VAL A 197 -1.57 -8.53 38.30
C VAL A 197 -0.77 -9.40 39.25
N GLY A 198 -1.42 -9.96 40.25
CA GLY A 198 -0.80 -11.06 40.98
C GLY A 198 -1.75 -11.89 41.82
N LYS A 199 -1.17 -12.93 42.40
CA LYS A 199 -1.86 -13.94 43.18
C LYS A 199 -1.94 -13.50 44.64
N VAL A 200 -3.15 -13.42 45.17
CA VAL A 200 -3.42 -13.01 46.56
C VAL A 200 -2.89 -14.05 47.52
N GLU A 201 -2.04 -13.63 48.44
CA GLU A 201 -1.43 -14.49 49.47
C GLU A 201 -2.20 -14.39 50.80
N ALA A 202 -2.71 -13.19 51.12
CA ALA A 202 -3.55 -12.91 52.29
C ALA A 202 -4.40 -11.63 52.08
N VAL A 203 -5.55 -11.57 52.73
CA VAL A 203 -6.39 -10.35 52.83
C VAL A 203 -6.61 -10.02 54.31
N PHE A 204 -6.64 -8.74 54.65
CA PHE A 204 -6.67 -8.28 56.05
C PHE A 204 -7.91 -7.44 56.35
N LYS A 205 -8.30 -7.42 57.62
CA LYS A 205 -9.50 -6.72 58.10
C LYS A 205 -9.53 -5.21 57.83
N ASN A 206 -8.38 -4.56 57.64
CA ASN A 206 -8.28 -3.14 57.26
C ASN A 206 -8.53 -2.87 55.77
N GLY A 207 -8.93 -3.89 54.99
CA GLY A 207 -9.18 -3.75 53.57
C GLY A 207 -7.92 -3.91 52.70
N LYS A 208 -6.73 -4.10 53.29
CA LYS A 208 -5.50 -4.35 52.53
C LYS A 208 -5.42 -5.82 52.11
N ALA A 209 -4.84 -6.07 50.95
CA ALA A 209 -4.38 -7.42 50.59
C ALA A 209 -2.89 -7.43 50.25
N PHE A 210 -2.28 -8.56 50.55
CA PHE A 210 -0.93 -8.92 50.20
C PHE A 210 -0.98 -9.90 49.03
N TYR A 211 -0.26 -9.59 47.95
CA TYR A 211 -0.24 -10.40 46.75
C TYR A 211 1.15 -10.46 46.14
N ARG A 212 1.40 -11.53 45.39
CA ARG A 212 2.66 -11.79 44.72
C ARG A 212 2.45 -11.79 43.21
N ASP A 213 3.33 -11.09 42.50
CA ASP A 213 3.40 -11.21 41.05
C ASP A 213 3.90 -12.64 40.68
N PRO A 214 3.17 -13.43 39.88
CA PRO A 214 3.53 -14.80 39.55
C PRO A 214 4.83 -14.91 38.77
N ASP A 215 5.15 -13.86 38.00
CA ASP A 215 6.30 -13.83 37.10
C ASP A 215 7.54 -13.22 37.79
N SER A 216 7.41 -12.77 39.04
CA SER A 216 8.51 -12.17 39.79
C SER A 216 8.55 -12.60 41.26
N ARG A 217 9.62 -12.21 41.97
CA ARG A 217 9.72 -12.42 43.43
C ARG A 217 9.13 -11.26 44.23
N TYR A 218 8.58 -10.25 43.54
CA TYR A 218 8.07 -9.06 44.18
C TYR A 218 6.71 -9.33 44.80
N THR A 219 6.54 -8.76 45.99
CA THR A 219 5.30 -8.80 46.73
C THR A 219 4.83 -7.37 46.97
N TYR A 220 3.52 -7.20 47.02
CA TYR A 220 2.89 -5.90 47.05
C TYR A 220 1.74 -5.92 48.04
N ILE A 221 1.47 -4.74 48.60
CA ILE A 221 0.35 -4.48 49.49
C ILE A 221 -0.48 -3.38 48.85
N SER A 222 -1.78 -3.60 48.70
CA SER A 222 -2.70 -2.63 48.10
C SER A 222 -4.03 -2.60 48.85
N LEU A 223 -4.63 -1.41 48.89
CA LEU A 223 -6.00 -1.15 49.35
C LEU A 223 -7.00 -1.23 48.19
N ASP A 224 -6.52 -1.12 46.96
CA ASP A 224 -7.33 -1.03 45.75
C ASP A 224 -6.95 -2.19 44.83
N LEU A 225 -7.64 -3.31 45.01
CA LEU A 225 -7.49 -4.53 44.23
C LEU A 225 -8.85 -4.90 43.65
N SER A 226 -8.85 -5.20 42.36
CA SER A 226 -9.99 -5.76 41.68
C SER A 226 -9.79 -7.26 41.53
N ALA A 227 -10.73 -8.03 42.09
CA ALA A 227 -10.72 -9.49 42.00
C ALA A 227 -10.88 -9.98 40.56
N GLU A 228 -10.28 -11.12 40.25
CA GLU A 228 -10.56 -11.88 39.04
C GLU A 228 -12.03 -12.32 39.01
N ILE A 229 -12.65 -12.21 37.85
CA ILE A 229 -14.00 -12.67 37.54
C ILE A 229 -13.96 -13.58 36.32
N ALA A 230 -14.94 -14.47 36.17
CA ALA A 230 -14.93 -15.46 35.10
C ALA A 230 -15.22 -14.88 33.71
N VAL A 231 -16.08 -13.85 33.64
CA VAL A 231 -16.54 -13.23 32.39
C VAL A 231 -16.78 -11.73 32.62
N LEU A 232 -16.29 -10.88 31.72
CA LEU A 232 -16.61 -9.44 31.70
C LEU A 232 -18.01 -9.18 31.11
N GLU A 233 -18.53 -7.97 31.28
CA GLU A 233 -19.85 -7.59 30.73
C GLU A 233 -19.94 -7.70 29.20
N ASN A 234 -18.81 -7.50 28.50
CA ASN A 234 -18.71 -7.68 27.06
C ASN A 234 -18.61 -9.17 26.62
N GLY A 235 -18.74 -10.12 27.55
CA GLY A 235 -18.66 -11.56 27.30
C GLY A 235 -17.25 -12.14 27.24
N LEU A 236 -16.21 -11.34 27.47
CA LEU A 236 -14.82 -11.78 27.44
C LEU A 236 -14.49 -12.70 28.62
N LYS A 237 -13.82 -13.83 28.37
CA LYS A 237 -13.38 -14.81 29.38
C LYS A 237 -11.97 -15.33 29.09
N PRO A 238 -11.27 -15.93 30.08
CA PRO A 238 -9.98 -16.59 29.86
C PRO A 238 -9.99 -17.57 28.67
N GLY A 239 -8.90 -17.56 27.91
CA GLY A 239 -8.71 -18.37 26.71
C GLY A 239 -9.29 -17.79 25.42
N MET A 240 -10.13 -16.74 25.48
CA MET A 240 -10.60 -16.06 24.27
C MET A 240 -9.52 -15.18 23.65
N LEU A 241 -9.52 -15.10 22.32
CA LEU A 241 -8.74 -14.10 21.60
C LEU A 241 -9.40 -12.72 21.76
N THR A 242 -8.60 -11.70 22.01
CA THR A 242 -9.06 -10.32 22.20
C THR A 242 -8.16 -9.34 21.45
N ILE A 243 -8.68 -8.14 21.20
CA ILE A 243 -7.91 -6.97 20.80
C ILE A 243 -8.07 -5.86 21.84
N ASP A 244 -7.09 -4.98 22.00
CA ASP A 244 -7.19 -3.80 22.86
C ASP A 244 -7.23 -2.48 22.06
N GLY A 245 -7.28 -1.34 22.78
CA GLY A 245 -7.32 -0.01 22.17
C GLY A 245 -6.05 0.37 21.38
N ASN A 246 -4.94 -0.32 21.61
CA ASN A 246 -3.65 -0.12 20.92
C ASN A 246 -3.44 -1.14 19.79
N ASP A 247 -4.50 -1.82 19.36
CA ASP A 247 -4.46 -2.82 18.29
C ASP A 247 -3.53 -4.02 18.59
N ARG A 248 -3.35 -4.33 19.88
CA ARG A 248 -2.63 -5.53 20.31
C ARG A 248 -3.62 -6.69 20.41
N ILE A 249 -3.31 -7.79 19.74
CA ILE A 249 -4.11 -9.01 19.75
C ILE A 249 -3.45 -10.04 20.66
N GLY A 250 -4.24 -10.74 21.48
CA GLY A 250 -3.73 -11.83 22.30
C GLY A 250 -4.80 -12.65 23.00
N ASN A 251 -4.38 -13.73 23.65
CA ASN A 251 -5.27 -14.61 24.40
C ASN A 251 -5.44 -14.11 25.83
N VAL A 252 -6.67 -13.98 26.28
CA VAL A 252 -6.99 -13.56 27.64
C VAL A 252 -6.49 -14.60 28.64
N LEU A 253 -5.75 -14.13 29.63
CA LEU A 253 -5.29 -14.92 30.77
C LEU A 253 -6.26 -14.77 31.95
N HIS A 254 -6.56 -13.52 32.30
CA HIS A 254 -7.38 -13.16 33.46
C HIS A 254 -8.29 -11.98 33.13
N THR A 255 -9.48 -11.96 33.73
CA THR A 255 -10.49 -10.89 33.62
C THR A 255 -10.82 -10.36 35.00
N PHE A 256 -10.97 -9.06 35.18
CA PHE A 256 -11.09 -8.43 36.50
C PHE A 256 -12.37 -7.60 36.64
N ALA A 257 -12.91 -7.54 37.87
CA ALA A 257 -14.14 -6.81 38.20
C ALA A 257 -14.14 -5.32 37.78
N ASN A 258 -12.97 -4.69 37.68
CA ASN A 258 -12.80 -3.33 37.16
C ASN A 258 -12.84 -3.23 35.62
N GLN A 259 -13.41 -4.24 34.94
CA GLN A 259 -13.57 -4.33 33.48
C GLN A 259 -12.24 -4.36 32.70
N LYS A 260 -11.11 -4.63 33.36
CA LYS A 260 -9.82 -4.85 32.72
C LYS A 260 -9.59 -6.33 32.46
N ALA A 261 -8.74 -6.63 31.49
CA ALA A 261 -8.25 -7.99 31.25
C ALA A 261 -6.75 -8.01 31.05
N GLN A 262 -6.09 -9.05 31.58
CA GLN A 262 -4.73 -9.40 31.20
C GLN A 262 -4.77 -10.37 30.04
N PHE A 263 -3.98 -10.12 28.99
CA PHE A 263 -3.86 -11.02 27.86
C PHE A 263 -2.40 -11.18 27.45
N LYS A 264 -2.09 -12.35 26.88
CA LYS A 264 -0.78 -12.66 26.31
C LYS A 264 -0.80 -12.40 24.82
N GLN A 265 0.00 -11.42 24.37
CA GLN A 265 0.04 -11.01 22.97
C GLN A 265 0.56 -12.14 22.07
N THR A 266 -0.11 -12.40 20.94
CA THR A 266 0.19 -13.57 20.08
C THR A 266 1.56 -13.52 19.40
N ASN A 267 2.04 -12.33 19.04
CA ASN A 267 3.29 -12.15 18.29
C ASN A 267 4.54 -12.01 19.18
N THR A 268 4.41 -11.41 20.36
CA THR A 268 5.55 -11.16 21.26
C THR A 268 5.58 -12.07 22.48
N GLY A 269 4.43 -12.63 22.87
CA GLY A 269 4.30 -13.41 24.11
C GLY A 269 4.28 -12.57 25.39
N TYR A 270 4.33 -11.24 25.31
CA TYR A 270 4.25 -10.37 26.49
C TYR A 270 2.82 -10.28 27.04
N ASN A 271 2.74 -10.12 28.36
CA ASN A 271 1.49 -9.90 29.08
C ASN A 271 1.15 -8.40 29.06
N TYR A 272 -0.09 -8.07 28.69
CA TYR A 272 -0.59 -6.70 28.68
C TYR A 272 -1.92 -6.59 29.40
N ILE A 273 -2.18 -5.41 29.96
CA ILE A 273 -3.48 -5.05 30.53
C ILE A 273 -4.26 -4.20 29.53
N ALA A 274 -5.43 -4.67 29.14
CA ALA A 274 -6.40 -3.92 28.37
C ALA A 274 -7.44 -3.28 29.30
N THR A 275 -7.70 -1.99 29.11
CA THR A 275 -8.78 -1.25 29.79
C THR A 275 -10.11 -1.31 29.04
N SER A 276 -10.09 -1.68 27.76
CA SER A 276 -11.29 -1.87 26.94
C SER A 276 -11.03 -3.00 25.94
N PRO A 277 -10.79 -4.23 26.42
CA PRO A 277 -10.59 -5.37 25.54
C PRO A 277 -11.86 -5.66 24.76
N SER A 278 -11.72 -6.10 23.52
CA SER A 278 -12.82 -6.51 22.67
C SER A 278 -12.66 -7.97 22.26
N PRO A 279 -13.62 -8.84 22.62
CA PRO A 279 -13.56 -10.26 22.26
C PRO A 279 -13.62 -10.48 20.75
N GLU A 280 -13.06 -11.60 20.32
CA GLU A 280 -13.35 -12.20 19.02
C GLU A 280 -14.85 -12.51 18.88
N ILE A 281 -15.39 -12.26 17.69
CA ILE A 281 -16.75 -12.62 17.29
C ILE A 281 -16.72 -13.40 15.96
N PRO A 282 -17.67 -14.31 15.72
CA PRO A 282 -17.65 -15.16 14.53
C PRO A 282 -17.91 -14.37 13.24
N GLU A 283 -18.75 -13.34 13.29
CA GLU A 283 -19.12 -12.54 12.13
C GLU A 283 -19.57 -11.11 12.49
N LEU A 284 -19.45 -10.19 11.54
CA LEU A 284 -19.95 -8.83 11.65
C LEU A 284 -20.24 -8.24 10.26
N GLY A 285 -21.52 -8.03 9.92
CA GLY A 285 -21.89 -7.27 8.72
C GLY A 285 -21.40 -7.85 7.39
N GLY A 286 -21.29 -9.19 7.30
CA GLY A 286 -20.73 -9.91 6.13
C GLY A 286 -19.23 -10.15 6.20
N LEU A 287 -18.55 -9.68 7.25
CA LEU A 287 -17.20 -10.10 7.59
C LEU A 287 -17.28 -11.40 8.37
N SER A 288 -16.52 -12.43 7.98
CA SER A 288 -16.27 -13.64 8.75
C SER A 288 -14.85 -14.17 8.47
N LYS A 289 -14.35 -15.08 9.31
CA LYS A 289 -13.02 -15.68 9.08
C LYS A 289 -12.94 -16.31 7.69
N GLY A 290 -11.90 -15.94 6.96
CA GLY A 290 -11.65 -16.43 5.60
C GLY A 290 -12.33 -15.64 4.47
N VAL A 291 -13.17 -14.65 4.78
CA VAL A 291 -13.72 -13.75 3.75
C VAL A 291 -12.60 -12.85 3.21
N VAL A 292 -12.57 -12.68 1.88
CA VAL A 292 -11.68 -11.71 1.22
C VAL A 292 -12.29 -10.32 1.38
N VAL A 293 -11.45 -9.34 1.68
CA VAL A 293 -11.84 -7.96 1.98
C VAL A 293 -10.95 -6.98 1.25
N LEU A 294 -11.47 -5.77 1.03
CA LEU A 294 -10.75 -4.60 0.56
C LEU A 294 -10.75 -3.53 1.65
N ASP A 295 -9.58 -2.99 1.97
CA ASP A 295 -9.46 -1.90 2.94
C ASP A 295 -9.53 -0.51 2.28
N SER A 296 -9.40 0.55 3.10
CA SER A 296 -9.39 1.93 2.64
C SER A 296 -8.15 2.31 1.81
N ASN A 297 -7.05 1.56 1.93
CA ASN A 297 -5.81 1.76 1.19
C ASN A 297 -5.75 0.91 -0.09
N ASN A 298 -6.89 0.35 -0.52
CA ASN A 298 -7.02 -0.53 -1.67
C ASN A 298 -6.19 -1.83 -1.58
N ARG A 299 -5.90 -2.29 -0.36
CA ARG A 299 -5.25 -3.58 -0.10
C ARG A 299 -6.30 -4.68 -0.02
N VAL A 300 -6.06 -5.76 -0.74
CA VAL A 300 -6.91 -6.94 -0.74
C VAL A 300 -6.31 -7.99 0.20
N GLY A 301 -7.13 -8.54 1.09
CA GLY A 301 -6.66 -9.51 2.07
C GLY A 301 -7.74 -10.44 2.56
N LYS A 302 -7.36 -11.46 3.33
CA LYS A 302 -8.27 -12.47 3.88
C LYS A 302 -8.36 -12.31 5.39
N ILE A 303 -9.59 -12.25 5.92
CA ILE A 303 -9.82 -12.09 7.36
C ILE A 303 -9.31 -13.32 8.12
N ILE A 304 -8.58 -13.06 9.21
CA ILE A 304 -8.15 -14.06 10.19
C ILE A 304 -9.11 -14.09 11.38
N THR A 305 -9.43 -12.91 11.93
CA THR A 305 -10.27 -12.74 13.12
C THR A 305 -11.04 -11.41 13.06
N ILE A 306 -12.22 -11.36 13.67
CA ILE A 306 -13.05 -10.16 13.81
C ILE A 306 -13.32 -9.93 15.29
N PHE A 307 -13.36 -8.66 15.70
CA PHE A 307 -13.56 -8.26 17.08
C PHE A 307 -14.84 -7.43 17.25
N ALA A 308 -15.47 -7.53 18.42
CA ALA A 308 -16.71 -6.82 18.76
C ALA A 308 -16.62 -5.27 18.62
N ASN A 309 -15.43 -4.68 18.72
CA ASN A 309 -15.16 -3.26 18.48
C ASN A 309 -15.15 -2.86 16.99
N LYS A 310 -15.63 -3.74 16.11
CA LYS A 310 -15.73 -3.55 14.65
C LYS A 310 -14.39 -3.53 13.91
N LYS A 311 -13.28 -3.84 14.58
CA LYS A 311 -11.99 -4.08 13.92
C LYS A 311 -11.88 -5.53 13.50
N ALA A 312 -11.15 -5.80 12.42
CA ALA A 312 -10.75 -7.14 12.03
C ALA A 312 -9.26 -7.19 11.70
N HIS A 313 -8.65 -8.32 12.03
CA HIS A 313 -7.30 -8.70 11.63
C HIS A 313 -7.38 -9.49 10.33
N TYR A 314 -6.64 -9.06 9.32
CA TYR A 314 -6.59 -9.72 8.01
C TYR A 314 -5.15 -9.79 7.50
N VAL A 315 -4.91 -10.71 6.58
CA VAL A 315 -3.61 -10.88 5.90
C VAL A 315 -3.77 -10.50 4.43
N GLU A 316 -2.95 -9.57 3.95
CA GLU A 316 -2.94 -9.14 2.56
C GLU A 316 -2.52 -10.29 1.63
N THR A 317 -3.29 -10.53 0.56
CA THR A 317 -3.12 -11.73 -0.29
C THR A 317 -1.84 -11.69 -1.13
N SER A 318 -1.34 -10.50 -1.46
CA SER A 318 -0.14 -10.33 -2.30
C SER A 318 1.16 -10.41 -1.51
N SER A 319 1.18 -9.88 -0.28
CA SER A 319 2.41 -9.69 0.51
C SER A 319 2.53 -10.61 1.71
N GLY A 320 1.40 -11.14 2.22
CA GLY A 320 1.36 -11.88 3.48
C GLY A 320 1.43 -11.00 4.74
N TYR A 321 1.46 -9.67 4.61
CA TYR A 321 1.47 -8.78 5.77
C TYR A 321 0.13 -8.78 6.49
N SER A 322 0.19 -8.70 7.83
CA SER A 322 -0.96 -8.62 8.71
C SER A 322 -1.34 -7.17 9.00
N TYR A 323 -2.64 -6.89 8.96
CA TYR A 323 -3.19 -5.56 9.23
C TYR A 323 -4.43 -5.64 10.10
N ILE A 324 -4.70 -4.56 10.82
CA ILE A 324 -5.91 -4.37 11.61
C ILE A 324 -6.65 -3.17 11.03
N SER A 325 -7.93 -3.33 10.73
CA SER A 325 -8.75 -2.25 10.18
C SER A 325 -10.19 -2.33 10.68
N ALA A 326 -10.81 -1.16 10.90
CA ALA A 326 -12.24 -1.03 11.14
C ALA A 326 -13.04 -0.80 9.85
N SER A 327 -12.37 -0.50 8.74
CA SER A 327 -12.97 -0.13 7.46
C SER A 327 -12.60 -1.17 6.42
N LEU A 328 -13.41 -2.22 6.36
CA LEU A 328 -13.24 -3.33 5.43
C LEU A 328 -14.52 -3.53 4.62
N THR A 329 -14.35 -3.75 3.32
CA THR A 329 -15.44 -4.07 2.41
C THR A 329 -15.34 -5.54 2.03
N PRO A 330 -16.34 -6.38 2.35
CA PRO A 330 -16.30 -7.80 2.00
C PRO A 330 -16.44 -8.02 0.49
N GLU A 331 -15.79 -9.09 0.01
CA GLU A 331 -16.04 -9.67 -1.30
C GLU A 331 -17.51 -10.11 -1.41
N VAL A 332 -18.09 -9.93 -2.58
CA VAL A 332 -19.44 -10.40 -2.93
C VAL A 332 -19.40 -11.13 -4.27
N PRO A 333 -20.38 -12.00 -4.56
CA PRO A 333 -20.36 -12.80 -5.79
C PRO A 333 -20.38 -11.97 -7.08
N ALA A 334 -21.11 -10.84 -7.07
CA ALA A 334 -21.18 -9.90 -8.18
C ALA A 334 -21.64 -8.50 -7.74
N VAL A 335 -21.25 -7.47 -8.49
CA VAL A 335 -21.78 -6.11 -8.40
C VAL A 335 -21.95 -5.54 -9.81
N ALA A 336 -23.08 -4.90 -10.08
CA ALA A 336 -23.40 -4.29 -11.38
C ALA A 336 -23.20 -5.26 -12.57
N GLY A 337 -23.53 -6.54 -12.39
CA GLY A 337 -23.37 -7.58 -13.41
C GLY A 337 -21.93 -8.08 -13.61
N ILE A 338 -20.97 -7.58 -12.83
CA ILE A 338 -19.57 -8.04 -12.84
C ILE A 338 -19.38 -9.04 -11.71
N SER A 339 -19.04 -10.29 -12.03
CA SER A 339 -18.63 -11.31 -11.06
C SER A 339 -17.12 -11.54 -11.13
N LYS A 340 -16.58 -12.39 -10.24
CA LYS A 340 -15.24 -12.96 -10.44
C LYS A 340 -15.13 -13.66 -11.80
N ASN A 341 -13.93 -13.64 -12.38
CA ASN A 341 -13.58 -14.17 -13.70
C ASN A 341 -14.31 -13.50 -14.88
N THR A 342 -14.93 -12.34 -14.66
CA THR A 342 -15.54 -11.56 -15.74
C THR A 342 -14.46 -10.75 -16.44
N ARG A 343 -14.46 -10.77 -17.78
CA ARG A 343 -13.62 -9.85 -18.55
C ARG A 343 -14.22 -8.45 -18.49
N ILE A 344 -13.38 -7.46 -18.19
CA ILE A 344 -13.79 -6.06 -18.07
C ILE A 344 -12.83 -5.13 -18.80
N ILE A 345 -13.29 -3.91 -19.06
CA ILE A 345 -12.48 -2.75 -19.41
C ILE A 345 -12.71 -1.63 -18.39
N ASP A 346 -11.64 -0.95 -17.98
CA ASP A 346 -11.75 0.20 -17.09
C ASP A 346 -11.65 1.54 -17.83
N THR A 347 -11.78 2.66 -17.10
CA THR A 347 -11.73 4.01 -17.69
C THR A 347 -10.36 4.40 -18.26
N ASN A 348 -9.30 3.65 -17.95
CA ASN A 348 -7.97 3.83 -18.51
C ASN A 348 -7.71 2.90 -19.70
N ASN A 349 -8.77 2.29 -20.24
CA ASN A 349 -8.71 1.35 -21.36
C ASN A 349 -7.89 0.09 -21.06
N ARG A 350 -7.74 -0.27 -19.79
CA ARG A 350 -7.08 -1.50 -19.37
C ARG A 350 -8.08 -2.64 -19.42
N ILE A 351 -7.74 -3.70 -20.14
CA ILE A 351 -8.58 -4.89 -20.30
C ILE A 351 -8.01 -6.00 -19.42
N GLY A 352 -8.88 -6.64 -18.64
CA GLY A 352 -8.45 -7.71 -17.76
C GLY A 352 -9.56 -8.60 -17.25
N ILE A 353 -9.20 -9.54 -16.39
CA ILE A 353 -10.12 -10.48 -15.75
C ILE A 353 -10.24 -10.12 -14.28
N THR A 354 -11.48 -10.01 -13.78
CA THR A 354 -11.74 -9.71 -12.37
C THR A 354 -11.34 -10.87 -11.45
N ASN A 355 -10.59 -10.56 -10.39
CA ASN A 355 -10.19 -11.51 -9.36
C ASN A 355 -11.17 -11.52 -8.19
N TYR A 356 -11.64 -10.33 -7.79
CA TYR A 356 -12.50 -10.11 -6.64
C TYR A 356 -13.44 -8.92 -6.93
N VAL A 357 -14.65 -8.96 -6.39
CA VAL A 357 -15.64 -7.88 -6.48
C VAL A 357 -16.11 -7.57 -5.06
N PHE A 358 -16.11 -6.29 -4.68
CA PHE A 358 -16.38 -5.87 -3.31
C PHE A 358 -17.72 -5.15 -3.19
N LYS A 359 -18.37 -5.27 -2.03
CA LYS A 359 -19.72 -4.76 -1.75
C LYS A 359 -19.90 -3.25 -2.05
N ASP A 360 -18.83 -2.46 -1.99
CA ASP A 360 -18.86 -1.03 -2.27
C ASP A 360 -18.71 -0.67 -3.76
N GLY A 361 -18.70 -1.67 -4.64
CA GLY A 361 -18.58 -1.51 -6.09
C GLY A 361 -17.14 -1.41 -6.60
N ARG A 362 -16.13 -1.40 -5.72
CA ARG A 362 -14.75 -1.60 -6.15
C ARG A 362 -14.55 -3.07 -6.55
N LEU A 363 -13.64 -3.30 -7.49
CA LEU A 363 -13.21 -4.63 -7.90
C LEU A 363 -11.70 -4.65 -8.09
N GLN A 364 -11.11 -5.84 -7.95
CA GLN A 364 -9.75 -6.12 -8.37
C GLN A 364 -9.77 -6.89 -9.68
N PHE A 365 -8.92 -6.52 -10.64
CA PHE A 365 -8.72 -7.27 -11.88
C PHE A 365 -7.26 -7.36 -12.26
N THR A 366 -6.90 -8.42 -12.97
CA THR A 366 -5.57 -8.61 -13.57
C THR A 366 -5.61 -8.19 -15.02
N GLU A 367 -4.81 -7.20 -15.39
CA GLU A 367 -4.68 -6.73 -16.78
C GLU A 367 -4.07 -7.82 -17.66
N SER A 368 -4.68 -8.07 -18.82
CA SER A 368 -4.31 -9.17 -19.72
C SER A 368 -2.94 -8.97 -20.40
N SER A 369 -2.48 -7.73 -20.58
CA SER A 369 -1.22 -7.41 -21.26
C SER A 369 -0.01 -7.47 -20.32
N THR A 370 -0.15 -7.04 -19.07
CA THR A 370 0.95 -6.88 -18.11
C THR A 370 0.93 -7.90 -16.98
N GLY A 371 -0.23 -8.49 -16.67
CA GLY A 371 -0.42 -9.33 -15.50
C GLY A 371 -0.51 -8.54 -14.18
N TYR A 372 -0.51 -7.21 -14.20
CA TYR A 372 -0.65 -6.40 -12.98
C TYR A 372 -2.09 -6.39 -12.47
N ALA A 373 -2.22 -6.42 -11.15
CA ALA A 373 -3.51 -6.28 -10.48
C ALA A 373 -3.84 -4.80 -10.23
N TYR A 374 -5.06 -4.41 -10.56
CA TYR A 374 -5.57 -3.04 -10.38
C TYR A 374 -6.88 -3.06 -9.60
N ILE A 375 -7.14 -1.96 -8.88
CA ILE A 375 -8.41 -1.70 -8.20
C ILE A 375 -9.12 -0.54 -8.90
N THR A 376 -10.41 -0.72 -9.21
CA THR A 376 -11.25 0.33 -9.81
C THR A 376 -12.69 0.21 -9.31
N SER A 377 -13.42 1.32 -9.27
CA SER A 377 -14.89 1.36 -9.09
C SER A 377 -15.65 1.61 -10.39
N LYS A 378 -14.93 1.82 -11.50
CA LYS A 378 -15.49 2.11 -12.82
C LYS A 378 -14.90 1.14 -13.83
N ALA A 379 -15.66 0.10 -14.11
CA ALA A 379 -15.36 -0.85 -15.16
C ALA A 379 -16.64 -1.30 -15.85
N SER A 380 -16.51 -1.74 -17.09
CA SER A 380 -17.62 -2.23 -17.90
C SER A 380 -17.38 -3.70 -18.23
N PRO A 381 -18.32 -4.62 -17.92
CA PRO A 381 -18.19 -6.03 -18.27
C PRO A 381 -18.24 -6.23 -19.78
N GLN A 382 -17.56 -7.29 -20.22
CA GLN A 382 -17.73 -7.85 -21.56
C GLN A 382 -19.18 -8.30 -21.72
N VAL A 383 -19.74 -8.06 -22.91
CA VAL A 383 -21.06 -8.52 -23.32
C VAL A 383 -20.94 -9.30 -24.62
N ASP A 384 -21.87 -10.23 -24.85
CA ASP A 384 -21.86 -11.04 -26.07
C ASP A 384 -22.30 -10.24 -27.31
N ARG A 385 -23.14 -9.21 -27.11
CA ARG A 385 -23.71 -8.41 -28.19
C ARG A 385 -24.07 -6.98 -27.76
N ILE A 386 -23.99 -6.05 -28.72
CA ILE A 386 -24.52 -4.68 -28.64
C ILE A 386 -25.22 -4.37 -29.96
N GLY A 387 -26.55 -4.32 -29.96
CA GLY A 387 -27.31 -4.22 -31.21
C GLY A 387 -27.04 -5.43 -32.12
N THR A 388 -26.53 -5.18 -33.32
CA THR A 388 -26.11 -6.22 -34.30
C THR A 388 -24.66 -6.66 -34.16
N LEU A 389 -23.88 -6.00 -33.29
CA LEU A 389 -22.46 -6.27 -33.11
C LEU A 389 -22.27 -7.44 -32.14
N GLN A 390 -21.41 -8.39 -32.50
CA GLN A 390 -21.02 -9.54 -31.68
C GLN A 390 -19.56 -9.92 -31.96
N ALA A 391 -18.96 -10.74 -31.10
CA ALA A 391 -17.60 -11.22 -31.30
C ALA A 391 -17.45 -11.96 -32.65
N ASP A 392 -16.24 -11.92 -33.20
CA ASP A 392 -15.83 -12.46 -34.51
C ASP A 392 -16.50 -11.84 -35.75
N LEU A 393 -17.46 -10.93 -35.58
CA LEU A 393 -18.06 -10.19 -36.68
C LEU A 393 -16.99 -9.33 -37.38
N ILE A 394 -16.95 -9.40 -38.71
CA ILE A 394 -16.08 -8.54 -39.53
C ILE A 394 -16.69 -7.14 -39.57
N VAL A 395 -15.87 -6.14 -39.26
CA VAL A 395 -16.27 -4.75 -39.18
C VAL A 395 -15.19 -3.82 -39.74
N LEU A 396 -15.61 -2.63 -40.14
CA LEU A 396 -14.78 -1.51 -40.53
C LEU A 396 -14.78 -0.47 -39.42
N ASP A 397 -13.63 -0.08 -38.91
CA ASP A 397 -13.54 1.00 -37.93
C ASP A 397 -13.49 2.40 -38.59
N ASP A 398 -13.56 3.44 -37.76
CA ASP A 398 -13.54 4.83 -38.23
C ASP A 398 -12.22 5.23 -38.93
N ASN A 399 -11.13 4.50 -38.69
CA ASN A 399 -9.83 4.68 -39.33
C ASN A 399 -9.71 3.87 -40.65
N ASN A 400 -10.81 3.34 -41.16
CA ASN A 400 -10.87 2.51 -42.37
C ASN A 400 -10.07 1.20 -42.26
N ARG A 401 -9.96 0.63 -41.06
CA ARG A 401 -9.30 -0.67 -40.84
C ARG A 401 -10.33 -1.78 -40.78
N VAL A 402 -10.17 -2.77 -41.64
CA VAL A 402 -11.00 -3.97 -41.64
C VAL A 402 -10.46 -4.95 -40.60
N GLY A 403 -11.33 -5.38 -39.70
CA GLY A 403 -10.97 -6.26 -38.58
C GLY A 403 -12.14 -7.10 -38.13
N LYS A 404 -11.90 -7.91 -37.10
CA LYS A 404 -12.94 -8.61 -36.35
C LYS A 404 -13.12 -7.99 -34.98
N ILE A 405 -14.33 -8.05 -34.46
CA ILE A 405 -14.56 -7.74 -33.05
C ILE A 405 -14.00 -8.88 -32.19
N ALA A 406 -13.02 -8.59 -31.35
CA ALA A 406 -12.52 -9.54 -30.35
C ALA A 406 -13.40 -9.53 -29.09
N TYR A 407 -13.75 -8.34 -28.59
CA TYR A 407 -14.56 -8.16 -27.38
C TYR A 407 -15.47 -6.94 -27.52
N LEU A 408 -16.65 -7.00 -26.91
CA LEU A 408 -17.55 -5.86 -26.71
C LEU A 408 -17.73 -5.62 -25.22
N PHE A 409 -17.78 -4.35 -24.81
CA PHE A 409 -18.02 -3.96 -23.43
C PHE A 409 -19.31 -3.17 -23.31
N SER A 410 -20.04 -3.35 -22.20
CA SER A 410 -21.35 -2.74 -21.95
C SER A 410 -21.39 -1.21 -22.03
N ASN A 411 -20.25 -0.52 -21.97
CA ASN A 411 -20.14 0.93 -22.21
C ASN A 411 -19.99 1.32 -23.69
N GLY A 412 -20.11 0.37 -24.62
CA GLY A 412 -19.98 0.61 -26.07
C GLY A 412 -18.54 0.54 -26.60
N GLN A 413 -17.54 0.30 -25.75
CA GLN A 413 -16.17 0.10 -26.23
C GLN A 413 -16.00 -1.28 -26.87
N ILE A 414 -15.22 -1.33 -27.95
CA ILE A 414 -15.02 -2.52 -28.77
C ILE A 414 -13.52 -2.74 -28.95
N VAL A 415 -13.07 -3.97 -28.74
CA VAL A 415 -11.71 -4.38 -29.09
C VAL A 415 -11.74 -4.91 -30.52
N HIS A 416 -11.25 -4.11 -31.44
CA HIS A 416 -11.11 -4.42 -32.86
C HIS A 416 -9.76 -5.08 -33.10
N LYS A 417 -9.75 -6.25 -33.75
CA LYS A 417 -8.54 -6.95 -34.20
C LYS A 417 -8.42 -6.83 -35.71
N GLU A 418 -7.47 -6.06 -36.18
CA GLU A 418 -7.26 -5.83 -37.62
C GLU A 418 -6.87 -7.12 -38.35
N LEU A 419 -7.45 -7.36 -39.54
CA LEU A 419 -7.22 -8.59 -40.30
C LEU A 419 -5.81 -8.67 -40.91
N SER A 420 -5.27 -7.54 -41.36
CA SER A 420 -3.97 -7.45 -42.06
C SER A 420 -2.79 -7.64 -41.13
N SER A 421 -2.86 -7.05 -39.93
CA SER A 421 -1.74 -6.95 -38.99
C SER A 421 -1.93 -7.82 -37.74
N GLY A 422 -3.17 -8.17 -37.40
CA GLY A 422 -3.51 -8.84 -36.14
C GLY A 422 -3.47 -7.92 -34.91
N TYR A 423 -3.12 -6.63 -35.06
CA TYR A 423 -3.10 -5.67 -33.95
C TYR A 423 -4.50 -5.45 -33.39
N GLN A 424 -4.55 -5.21 -32.07
CA GLN A 424 -5.78 -4.91 -31.36
C GLN A 424 -5.85 -3.42 -31.01
N TYR A 425 -7.02 -2.83 -31.26
CA TYR A 425 -7.33 -1.44 -30.99
C TYR A 425 -8.62 -1.35 -30.21
N ILE A 426 -8.72 -0.35 -29.33
CA ILE A 426 -9.98 -0.02 -28.67
C ILE A 426 -10.62 1.10 -29.48
N VAL A 427 -11.84 0.85 -29.94
CA VAL A 427 -12.65 1.77 -30.75
C VAL A 427 -14.04 1.90 -30.14
N THR A 428 -14.76 2.97 -30.47
CA THR A 428 -16.12 3.25 -29.97
C THR A 428 -17.19 3.17 -31.05
N SER A 429 -16.78 3.07 -32.31
CA SER A 429 -17.67 2.98 -33.47
C SER A 429 -17.05 2.06 -34.51
N VAL A 430 -17.89 1.18 -35.05
CA VAL A 430 -17.55 0.27 -36.13
C VAL A 430 -18.78 0.07 -37.01
N SER A 431 -18.55 -0.20 -38.29
CA SER A 431 -19.58 -0.56 -39.26
C SER A 431 -19.49 -2.04 -39.60
N PRO A 432 -20.53 -2.85 -39.36
CA PRO A 432 -20.50 -4.28 -39.68
C PRO A 432 -20.47 -4.54 -41.19
N GLU A 433 -19.87 -5.68 -41.57
CA GLU A 433 -19.99 -6.23 -42.92
C GLU A 433 -21.45 -6.58 -43.22
N VAL A 434 -21.88 -6.32 -44.44
CA VAL A 434 -23.20 -6.70 -44.97
C VAL A 434 -23.03 -7.58 -46.21
N ASP A 435 -24.01 -8.45 -46.46
CA ASP A 435 -23.89 -9.47 -47.50
C ASP A 435 -23.98 -8.90 -48.92
N SER A 436 -24.71 -7.79 -49.08
CA SER A 436 -25.02 -7.19 -50.39
C SER A 436 -24.99 -5.66 -50.35
N SER A 437 -24.86 -5.09 -51.53
CA SER A 437 -25.02 -3.67 -51.81
C SER A 437 -26.10 -3.51 -52.87
N ASP A 438 -26.94 -2.48 -52.75
CA ASP A 438 -27.95 -2.15 -53.77
C ASP A 438 -27.32 -1.66 -55.10
N THR A 439 -26.03 -1.35 -55.09
CA THR A 439 -25.32 -0.72 -56.23
C THR A 439 -24.22 -1.60 -56.83
N TYR A 440 -23.60 -2.48 -56.04
CA TYR A 440 -22.37 -3.18 -56.44
C TYR A 440 -22.46 -4.68 -56.17
N ASN A 441 -21.81 -5.49 -57.01
CA ASN A 441 -21.72 -6.95 -56.91
C ASN A 441 -20.26 -7.40 -56.69
N LYS A 442 -20.02 -8.43 -55.88
CA LYS A 442 -18.66 -8.95 -55.64
C LYS A 442 -18.04 -9.65 -56.87
N THR A 443 -18.85 -10.08 -57.83
CA THR A 443 -18.35 -10.81 -59.03
C THR A 443 -17.82 -9.89 -60.12
N ASP A 444 -18.29 -8.65 -60.16
CA ASP A 444 -18.07 -7.73 -61.26
C ASP A 444 -16.77 -6.94 -61.05
N ASP A 445 -16.18 -6.52 -62.16
CA ASP A 445 -15.05 -5.61 -62.11
C ASP A 445 -15.57 -4.17 -62.02
N TYR A 446 -14.89 -3.36 -61.22
CA TYR A 446 -15.15 -1.94 -61.09
C TYR A 446 -13.84 -1.16 -61.13
N SER A 447 -13.94 0.14 -61.44
CA SER A 447 -12.86 1.08 -61.23
C SER A 447 -13.06 1.90 -59.96
N SER A 448 -11.98 2.16 -59.22
CA SER A 448 -11.98 3.11 -58.11
C SER A 448 -11.81 4.56 -58.59
N VAL A 449 -12.02 5.52 -57.68
CA VAL A 449 -11.71 6.95 -57.91
C VAL A 449 -10.25 7.22 -58.28
N THR A 450 -9.33 6.29 -58.01
CA THR A 450 -7.92 6.37 -58.39
C THR A 450 -7.61 5.55 -59.66
N TYR A 451 -8.63 5.23 -60.47
CA TYR A 451 -8.52 4.50 -61.73
C TYR A 451 -7.95 3.08 -61.62
N ARG A 452 -7.98 2.48 -60.42
CA ARG A 452 -7.58 1.08 -60.23
C ARG A 452 -8.77 0.19 -60.50
N VAL A 453 -8.57 -0.85 -61.31
CA VAL A 453 -9.61 -1.82 -61.65
C VAL A 453 -9.44 -3.08 -60.80
N GLY A 454 -10.55 -3.61 -60.32
CA GLY A 454 -10.56 -4.75 -59.42
C GLY A 454 -11.97 -5.14 -59.02
N LYS A 455 -12.08 -5.95 -57.97
CA LYS A 455 -13.36 -6.49 -57.51
C LYS A 455 -13.69 -6.07 -56.09
N VAL A 456 -14.98 -6.03 -55.79
CA VAL A 456 -15.42 -5.83 -54.41
C VAL A 456 -15.17 -7.10 -53.60
N LYS A 457 -14.56 -6.93 -52.43
CA LYS A 457 -14.33 -7.99 -51.45
C LYS A 457 -15.42 -7.99 -50.38
N ARG A 458 -15.75 -6.82 -49.82
CA ARG A 458 -16.73 -6.65 -48.72
C ARG A 458 -17.53 -5.36 -48.85
N PHE A 459 -18.75 -5.39 -48.32
CA PHE A 459 -19.61 -4.22 -48.14
C PHE A 459 -19.76 -3.94 -46.65
N PHE A 460 -19.87 -2.68 -46.26
CA PHE A 460 -20.12 -2.30 -44.88
C PHE A 460 -21.40 -1.48 -44.76
N ALA A 461 -22.09 -1.58 -43.62
CA ALA A 461 -23.35 -0.89 -43.36
C ALA A 461 -23.28 0.65 -43.54
N ASN A 462 -22.12 1.26 -43.35
CA ASN A 462 -21.85 2.68 -43.61
C ASN A 462 -21.63 3.01 -45.10
N LYS A 463 -21.95 2.07 -46.01
CA LYS A 463 -21.82 2.16 -47.48
C LYS A 463 -20.38 2.22 -48.00
N LYS A 464 -19.36 2.05 -47.14
CA LYS A 464 -17.97 1.87 -47.59
C LYS A 464 -17.76 0.44 -48.10
N ILE A 465 -16.74 0.29 -48.94
CA ILE A 465 -16.46 -0.92 -49.69
C ILE A 465 -14.99 -1.30 -49.53
N GLU A 466 -14.71 -2.55 -49.19
CA GLU A 466 -13.35 -3.10 -49.34
C GLU A 466 -13.18 -3.56 -50.79
N PHE A 467 -12.35 -2.83 -51.52
CA PHE A 467 -12.07 -3.03 -52.94
C PHE A 467 -10.67 -3.62 -53.12
N SER A 468 -10.57 -4.71 -53.88
CA SER A 468 -9.31 -5.42 -54.13
C SER A 468 -8.85 -5.19 -55.55
N ALA A 469 -7.71 -4.51 -55.72
CA ALA A 469 -7.07 -4.25 -57.01
C ALA A 469 -5.56 -4.48 -56.91
N GLU A 470 -4.97 -5.11 -57.93
CA GLU A 470 -3.52 -5.28 -58.07
C GLU A 470 -2.84 -5.96 -56.86
N GLY A 471 -3.54 -6.87 -56.17
CA GLY A 471 -3.04 -7.57 -54.98
C GLY A 471 -3.16 -6.77 -53.66
N TYR A 472 -3.70 -5.56 -53.70
CA TYR A 472 -3.93 -4.70 -52.53
C TYR A 472 -5.43 -4.56 -52.25
N SER A 473 -5.79 -4.34 -50.98
CA SER A 473 -7.16 -4.01 -50.56
C SER A 473 -7.23 -2.56 -50.08
N PHE A 474 -8.23 -1.84 -50.54
CA PHE A 474 -8.48 -0.43 -50.25
C PHE A 474 -9.89 -0.24 -49.73
N ILE A 475 -10.12 0.82 -48.96
CA ILE A 475 -11.45 1.25 -48.55
C ILE A 475 -11.87 2.45 -49.39
N VAL A 476 -12.96 2.29 -50.12
CA VAL A 476 -13.52 3.32 -51.01
C VAL A 476 -14.98 3.58 -50.67
N ALA A 477 -15.46 4.78 -51.00
CA ALA A 477 -16.86 5.16 -50.84
C ALA A 477 -17.69 4.95 -52.12
N GLU A 478 -17.02 4.91 -53.28
CA GLU A 478 -17.67 4.83 -54.59
C GLU A 478 -16.77 4.05 -55.55
N LEU A 479 -17.44 3.32 -56.45
CA LEU A 479 -16.88 2.56 -57.56
C LEU A 479 -17.64 2.86 -58.85
N PHE A 480 -16.95 2.75 -59.97
CA PHE A 480 -17.49 3.01 -61.31
C PHE A 480 -17.62 1.70 -62.08
N SER A 481 -18.83 1.45 -62.59
CA SER A 481 -19.17 0.25 -63.35
C SER A 481 -18.55 0.24 -64.74
N GLU A 482 -18.43 -0.96 -65.30
CA GLU A 482 -18.10 -1.18 -66.70
C GLU A 482 -19.17 -0.52 -67.61
N VAL A 483 -18.71 0.07 -68.71
CA VAL A 483 -19.54 0.67 -69.76
C VAL A 483 -19.09 0.15 -71.12
N ASN A 484 -20.00 0.12 -72.09
CA ASN A 484 -19.66 -0.30 -73.45
C ASN A 484 -18.76 0.71 -74.17
N GLU A 485 -18.79 1.98 -73.75
CA GLU A 485 -18.02 3.06 -74.35
C GLU A 485 -17.77 4.20 -73.34
N PHE A 486 -16.59 4.81 -73.36
CA PHE A 486 -16.32 6.09 -72.71
C PHE A 486 -15.47 6.99 -73.61
N LYS A 487 -15.97 8.19 -73.95
CA LYS A 487 -15.28 9.15 -74.84
C LYS A 487 -14.68 8.47 -76.08
N THR A 488 -15.46 7.65 -76.79
CA THR A 488 -15.06 6.90 -77.99
C THR A 488 -14.08 5.72 -77.79
N TYR A 489 -13.74 5.37 -76.53
CA TYR A 489 -12.98 4.15 -76.21
C TYR A 489 -13.92 2.96 -76.06
N LEU A 490 -13.61 1.86 -76.75
CA LEU A 490 -14.40 0.63 -76.79
C LEU A 490 -13.56 -0.59 -76.36
N PRO A 491 -14.18 -1.68 -75.88
CA PRO A 491 -13.54 -2.99 -75.80
C PRO A 491 -12.91 -3.42 -77.14
N GLU A 492 -11.84 -4.21 -77.07
CA GLU A 492 -11.04 -4.70 -78.20
C GLU A 492 -10.30 -3.62 -79.01
N GLN A 493 -10.39 -2.36 -78.61
CA GLN A 493 -9.68 -1.27 -79.25
C GLN A 493 -8.17 -1.34 -78.99
N LYS A 494 -7.39 -1.03 -80.02
CA LYS A 494 -5.94 -0.85 -79.92
C LYS A 494 -5.61 0.48 -79.27
N ILE A 495 -4.74 0.40 -78.27
CA ILE A 495 -4.27 1.56 -77.51
C ILE A 495 -2.76 1.50 -77.36
N ILE A 496 -2.18 2.65 -77.06
CA ILE A 496 -0.78 2.80 -76.67
C ILE A 496 -0.74 3.32 -75.24
N ASP A 497 0.03 2.66 -74.39
CA ASP A 497 0.28 3.14 -73.03
C ASP A 497 1.47 4.11 -72.96
N VAL A 498 1.72 4.67 -71.78
CA VAL A 498 2.82 5.61 -71.53
C VAL A 498 4.22 5.06 -71.84
N GLN A 499 4.39 3.74 -71.88
CA GLN A 499 5.66 3.10 -72.22
C GLN A 499 5.83 2.94 -73.75
N GLY A 500 4.80 3.28 -74.51
CA GLY A 500 4.75 3.07 -75.96
C GLY A 500 4.44 1.62 -76.34
N ASP A 501 3.98 0.80 -75.40
CA ASP A 501 3.60 -0.58 -75.65
C ASP A 501 2.17 -0.64 -76.23
N GLU A 502 1.98 -1.47 -77.25
CA GLU A 502 0.66 -1.72 -77.84
C GLU A 502 -0.15 -2.64 -76.92
N GLY A 503 -1.35 -2.17 -76.59
CA GLY A 503 -2.32 -2.88 -75.78
C GLY A 503 -3.67 -3.01 -76.47
N MET A 504 -4.46 -3.94 -75.95
CA MET A 504 -5.86 -4.11 -76.35
C MET A 504 -6.76 -3.89 -75.14
N VAL A 505 -7.73 -2.98 -75.28
CA VAL A 505 -8.73 -2.72 -74.25
C VAL A 505 -9.56 -3.97 -74.00
N LYS A 506 -9.70 -4.37 -72.75
CA LYS A 506 -10.60 -5.44 -72.31
C LYS A 506 -11.91 -4.89 -71.78
N LYS A 507 -11.84 -3.83 -70.97
CA LYS A 507 -13.00 -3.20 -70.32
C LYS A 507 -12.81 -1.70 -70.21
N VAL A 508 -13.92 -0.97 -70.30
CA VAL A 508 -13.97 0.47 -70.11
C VAL A 508 -14.90 0.78 -68.94
N PHE A 509 -14.57 1.78 -68.12
CA PHE A 509 -15.34 2.12 -66.92
C PHE A 509 -15.87 3.56 -66.99
N ALA A 510 -16.96 3.83 -66.27
CA ALA A 510 -17.67 5.11 -66.33
C ALA A 510 -16.85 6.34 -65.89
N ASN A 511 -15.73 6.16 -65.17
CA ASN A 511 -14.80 7.23 -64.83
C ASN A 511 -13.69 7.44 -65.87
N GLY A 512 -13.66 6.66 -66.95
CA GLY A 512 -12.57 6.68 -67.93
C GLY A 512 -11.35 5.86 -67.53
N ALA A 513 -11.47 5.00 -66.51
CA ALA A 513 -10.50 3.92 -66.35
C ALA A 513 -10.72 2.83 -67.42
N VAL A 514 -9.66 2.12 -67.73
CA VAL A 514 -9.61 1.06 -68.72
C VAL A 514 -8.77 -0.09 -68.19
N LEU A 515 -9.29 -1.30 -68.34
CA LEU A 515 -8.52 -2.52 -68.16
C LEU A 515 -8.02 -2.97 -69.53
N TYR A 516 -6.71 -3.09 -69.73
CA TYR A 516 -6.13 -3.48 -71.03
C TYR A 516 -5.08 -4.58 -70.87
N GLU A 517 -4.91 -5.40 -71.91
CA GLU A 517 -3.85 -6.39 -71.99
C GLU A 517 -2.78 -5.91 -72.96
N ALA A 518 -1.52 -5.85 -72.54
CA ALA A 518 -0.41 -5.41 -73.37
C ALA A 518 0.67 -6.48 -73.52
N LYS A 519 1.30 -6.49 -74.69
CA LYS A 519 2.46 -7.34 -74.97
C LYS A 519 3.72 -6.51 -74.71
N LYS A 520 4.41 -6.80 -73.63
CA LYS A 520 5.65 -6.09 -73.31
C LYS A 520 6.84 -6.78 -73.99
N LYS A 521 7.66 -6.00 -74.68
CA LYS A 521 8.99 -6.45 -75.10
C LYS A 521 9.92 -6.40 -73.89
N LEU A 522 10.47 -7.55 -73.50
CA LEU A 522 11.54 -7.60 -72.50
C LEU A 522 12.90 -7.36 -73.20
N ALA A 523 13.98 -7.23 -72.43
CA ALA A 523 15.32 -7.12 -73.01
C ALA A 523 15.71 -8.38 -73.82
N GLY A 524 16.22 -8.17 -75.05
CA GLY A 524 16.34 -9.23 -76.07
C GLY A 524 14.99 -9.57 -76.69
N ASP A 525 14.90 -10.25 -77.82
CA ASP A 525 13.63 -10.52 -78.56
C ASP A 525 12.58 -11.39 -77.82
N ARG A 526 12.63 -11.48 -76.49
CA ARG A 526 11.67 -12.14 -75.62
C ARG A 526 10.44 -11.25 -75.43
N GLN A 527 9.30 -11.73 -75.91
CA GLN A 527 8.00 -11.15 -75.59
C GLN A 527 7.41 -11.87 -74.38
N ALA A 528 6.90 -11.12 -73.42
CA ALA A 528 6.04 -11.63 -72.36
C ALA A 528 4.68 -10.95 -72.47
N THR A 529 3.61 -11.74 -72.58
CA THR A 529 2.25 -11.23 -72.40
C THR A 529 2.08 -10.92 -70.92
N LEU A 530 1.86 -9.64 -70.58
CA LEU A 530 1.49 -9.28 -69.22
C LEU A 530 -0.02 -9.33 -69.06
N HIS A 531 -0.45 -9.89 -67.93
CA HIS A 531 -1.85 -9.96 -67.57
C HIS A 531 -2.39 -8.56 -67.23
N ALA A 532 -3.66 -8.34 -67.56
CA ALA A 532 -4.34 -7.05 -67.67
C ALA A 532 -3.97 -5.97 -66.63
N PHE A 533 -3.81 -4.72 -67.10
CA PHE A 533 -3.45 -3.54 -66.32
C PHE A 533 -4.56 -2.50 -66.29
N SER A 534 -4.64 -1.77 -65.19
CA SER A 534 -5.53 -0.61 -65.04
C SER A 534 -4.84 0.66 -65.54
N ALA A 535 -5.51 1.43 -66.38
CA ALA A 535 -5.07 2.74 -66.84
C ALA A 535 -6.22 3.74 -66.82
N LYS A 536 -5.90 5.04 -66.84
CA LYS A 536 -6.81 6.15 -67.13
C LYS A 536 -6.67 6.54 -68.59
N ILE A 537 -7.78 6.86 -69.25
CA ILE A 537 -7.77 7.47 -70.58
C ILE A 537 -7.16 8.87 -70.51
N PHE A 538 -6.23 9.17 -71.43
CA PHE A 538 -5.68 10.51 -71.58
C PHE A 538 -6.80 11.52 -71.85
N ALA A 539 -6.98 12.49 -70.94
CA ALA A 539 -8.06 13.46 -71.06
C ALA A 539 -7.68 14.58 -72.04
N ALA A 540 -8.26 14.56 -73.24
CA ALA A 540 -8.11 15.62 -74.25
C ALA A 540 -8.82 16.96 -73.89
N ASN A 541 -9.12 17.24 -72.61
CA ASN A 541 -9.82 18.46 -72.19
C ASN A 541 -8.95 19.40 -71.32
N ASP A 542 -9.20 20.70 -71.42
CA ASP A 542 -8.30 21.76 -70.90
C ASP A 542 -8.06 21.74 -69.38
N LYS A 543 -8.92 21.08 -68.58
CA LYS A 543 -8.80 21.09 -67.12
C LYS A 543 -7.72 20.15 -66.57
N GLU A 544 -7.44 19.05 -67.25
CA GLU A 544 -6.47 18.02 -66.78
C GLU A 544 -5.34 17.77 -67.78
N LEU A 545 -5.44 18.28 -69.01
CA LEU A 545 -4.49 18.05 -70.11
C LEU A 545 -3.03 18.28 -69.70
N ALA A 546 -2.70 19.42 -69.08
CA ALA A 546 -1.32 19.71 -68.67
C ALA A 546 -0.77 18.71 -67.65
N SER A 547 -1.62 18.19 -66.75
CA SER A 547 -1.23 17.17 -65.77
C SER A 547 -1.01 15.82 -66.43
N ASP A 548 -1.92 15.42 -67.34
CA ASP A 548 -1.80 14.16 -68.07
C ASP A 548 -0.59 14.18 -69.02
N GLN A 549 -0.34 15.30 -69.70
CA GLN A 549 0.86 15.52 -70.52
C GLN A 549 2.16 15.42 -69.70
N THR A 550 2.17 16.02 -68.51
CA THR A 550 3.31 15.93 -67.57
C THR A 550 3.55 14.48 -67.11
N ASN A 551 2.47 13.76 -66.76
CA ASN A 551 2.55 12.36 -66.35
C ASN A 551 3.09 11.48 -67.49
N TRP A 552 2.64 11.72 -68.72
CA TRP A 552 3.10 10.97 -69.89
C TRP A 552 4.57 11.24 -70.20
N ILE A 553 4.98 12.51 -70.24
CA ILE A 553 6.39 12.89 -70.43
C ILE A 553 7.27 12.26 -69.35
N THR A 554 6.83 12.29 -68.10
CA THR A 554 7.56 11.68 -66.98
C THR A 554 7.68 10.17 -67.13
N GLY A 555 6.60 9.49 -67.56
CA GLY A 555 6.62 8.05 -67.82
C GLY A 555 7.49 7.64 -69.01
N ILE A 556 7.51 8.43 -70.09
CA ILE A 556 8.45 8.25 -71.21
C ILE A 556 9.89 8.45 -70.72
N ALA A 557 10.15 9.54 -69.99
CA ALA A 557 11.47 9.82 -69.43
C ALA A 557 11.95 8.68 -68.53
N GLN A 558 11.06 8.15 -67.69
CA GLN A 558 11.38 7.01 -66.84
C GLN A 558 11.69 5.76 -67.66
N THR A 559 10.85 5.43 -68.64
CA THR A 559 11.04 4.26 -69.52
C THR A 559 12.39 4.32 -70.25
N LEU A 560 12.77 5.50 -70.76
CA LEU A 560 14.05 5.71 -71.45
C LEU A 560 15.25 5.75 -70.50
N ALA A 561 15.07 6.19 -69.25
CA ALA A 561 16.11 6.17 -68.23
C ALA A 561 16.40 4.75 -67.72
N GLU A 562 15.39 3.88 -67.75
CA GLU A 562 15.41 2.52 -67.18
C GLU A 562 15.75 1.42 -68.19
N GLU A 563 16.08 1.74 -69.46
CA GLU A 563 16.57 0.78 -70.46
C GLU A 563 17.80 -0.01 -69.92
N GLY A 564 17.55 -1.10 -69.21
CA GLY A 564 18.56 -1.97 -68.59
C GLY A 564 18.31 -2.41 -67.14
N THR A 565 17.40 -1.79 -66.38
CA THR A 565 17.14 -2.18 -64.97
C THR A 565 15.66 -2.16 -64.60
N PHE A 566 15.15 -3.31 -64.17
CA PHE A 566 13.77 -3.58 -63.79
C PHE A 566 13.41 -2.90 -62.47
N PHE A 567 12.80 -1.71 -62.51
CA PHE A 567 12.11 -1.16 -61.34
C PHE A 567 10.63 -0.91 -61.68
N PRO A 568 9.68 -1.59 -61.02
CA PRO A 568 8.28 -1.20 -61.09
C PRO A 568 8.13 0.08 -60.28
N SER A 569 8.06 1.24 -60.93
CA SER A 569 7.71 2.47 -60.21
C SER A 569 6.24 2.43 -59.83
N PHE A 570 6.02 2.17 -58.55
CA PHE A 570 4.76 2.44 -57.88
C PHE A 570 4.52 3.95 -57.85
N GLY A 571 3.48 4.44 -58.52
CA GLY A 571 2.95 5.78 -58.21
C GLY A 571 2.23 6.55 -59.31
N TYR A 572 2.37 6.19 -60.58
CA TYR A 572 1.71 6.94 -61.66
C TYR A 572 0.48 6.20 -62.16
N ILE A 573 -0.60 6.95 -62.36
CA ILE A 573 -1.76 6.48 -63.11
C ILE A 573 -1.25 6.14 -64.51
N SER A 574 -1.28 4.86 -64.91
CA SER A 574 -0.97 4.47 -66.29
C SER A 574 -1.95 5.20 -67.20
N LEU A 575 -1.44 5.97 -68.16
CA LEU A 575 -2.27 6.71 -69.11
C LEU A 575 -2.20 6.01 -70.46
N ILE A 576 -3.35 5.93 -71.13
CA ILE A 576 -3.48 5.31 -72.44
C ILE A 576 -4.10 6.27 -73.45
N ILE A 577 -3.70 6.12 -74.72
CA ILE A 577 -4.32 6.79 -75.86
C ILE A 577 -4.68 5.77 -76.94
N LYS A 578 -5.62 6.09 -77.84
CA LYS A 578 -5.86 5.26 -79.03
C LYS A 578 -4.61 5.24 -79.91
N ASP A 579 -4.34 4.09 -80.51
CA ASP A 579 -3.18 3.93 -81.41
C ASP A 579 -3.20 4.93 -82.58
N GLU A 580 -4.39 5.19 -83.15
CA GLU A 580 -4.57 6.15 -84.24
C GLU A 580 -4.24 7.60 -83.86
N ASP A 581 -4.48 7.99 -82.59
CA ASP A 581 -4.23 9.34 -82.07
C ASP A 581 -2.79 9.49 -81.51
N TYR A 582 -2.02 8.40 -81.46
CA TYR A 582 -0.70 8.37 -80.81
C TYR A 582 0.31 9.32 -81.48
N ALA A 583 0.25 9.45 -82.80
CA ALA A 583 1.12 10.34 -83.56
C ALA A 583 0.84 11.82 -83.24
N ASP A 584 -0.44 12.19 -83.14
CA ASP A 584 -0.87 13.55 -82.82
C ASP A 584 -0.50 13.91 -81.37
N LEU A 585 -0.72 13.00 -80.42
CA LEU A 585 -0.30 13.22 -79.03
C LEU A 585 1.22 13.39 -78.92
N LYS A 586 2.04 12.66 -79.69
CA LYS A 586 3.49 12.88 -79.70
C LYS A 586 3.85 14.30 -80.11
N ALA A 587 3.19 14.84 -81.13
CA ALA A 587 3.41 16.22 -81.57
C ALA A 587 3.00 17.22 -80.48
N ASP A 588 1.84 17.01 -79.83
CA ASP A 588 1.35 17.86 -78.75
C ASP A 588 2.28 17.85 -77.53
N LEU A 589 2.79 16.67 -77.15
CA LEU A 589 3.74 16.54 -76.05
C LEU A 589 5.09 17.14 -76.39
N LEU A 590 5.53 17.05 -77.64
CA LEU A 590 6.73 17.72 -78.10
C LEU A 590 6.59 19.24 -77.95
N GLU A 591 5.46 19.81 -78.38
CA GLU A 591 5.18 21.24 -78.23
C GLU A 591 5.07 21.65 -76.75
N PHE A 592 4.34 20.87 -75.94
CA PHE A 592 4.18 21.11 -74.51
C PHE A 592 5.53 21.07 -73.80
N LEU A 593 6.35 20.07 -74.09
CA LEU A 593 7.69 19.91 -73.52
C LEU A 593 8.66 21.00 -74.01
N LYS A 594 8.50 21.52 -75.23
CA LYS A 594 9.27 22.70 -75.71
C LYS A 594 8.90 23.97 -74.93
N LYS A 595 7.64 24.12 -74.52
CA LYS A 595 7.15 25.26 -73.71
C LYS A 595 7.47 25.15 -72.21
N HIS A 596 7.74 23.93 -71.72
CA HIS A 596 7.98 23.64 -70.30
C HIS A 596 9.31 22.90 -70.10
N ASP A 597 10.41 23.65 -70.19
CA ASP A 597 11.79 23.13 -70.17
C ASP A 597 12.22 22.49 -68.84
N ASN A 598 11.44 22.68 -67.78
CA ASN A 598 11.70 22.23 -66.42
C ASN A 598 11.03 20.89 -66.05
N ILE A 599 10.22 20.29 -66.95
CA ILE A 599 9.57 18.99 -66.67
C ILE A 599 10.61 17.88 -66.54
N ILE A 600 11.64 17.89 -67.38
CA ILE A 600 12.78 16.96 -67.31
C ILE A 600 14.05 17.77 -67.04
N TYR A 601 14.52 17.72 -65.80
CA TYR A 601 15.73 18.45 -65.38
C TYR A 601 17.03 17.89 -65.98
N ASP A 602 17.12 16.56 -66.19
CA ASP A 602 18.29 15.93 -66.79
C ASP A 602 18.32 16.22 -68.30
N GLN A 603 19.30 17.01 -68.74
CA GLN A 603 19.43 17.43 -70.13
C GLN A 603 19.71 16.28 -71.10
N LYS A 604 20.39 15.21 -70.65
CA LYS A 604 20.65 14.02 -71.48
C LYS A 604 19.37 13.23 -71.68
N LEU A 605 18.63 13.01 -70.59
CA LEU A 605 17.33 12.34 -70.64
C LEU A 605 16.31 13.15 -71.42
N ARG A 606 16.32 14.48 -71.24
CA ARG A 606 15.48 15.42 -71.98
C ARG A 606 15.72 15.31 -73.48
N LYS A 607 16.98 15.24 -73.92
CA LYS A 607 17.33 15.00 -75.34
C LYS A 607 16.81 13.65 -75.84
N GLN A 608 16.91 12.59 -75.03
CA GLN A 608 16.36 11.27 -75.38
C GLN A 608 14.84 11.31 -75.55
N VAL A 609 14.13 12.01 -74.65
CA VAL A 609 12.67 12.19 -74.74
C VAL A 609 12.27 13.05 -75.93
N LEU A 610 12.95 14.17 -76.19
CA LEU A 610 12.71 15.00 -77.38
C LEU A 610 12.89 14.19 -78.67
N LYS A 611 13.96 13.39 -78.75
CA LYS A 611 14.21 12.49 -79.89
C LYS A 611 13.11 11.42 -80.01
N TYR A 612 12.66 10.83 -78.90
CA TYR A 612 11.58 9.85 -78.87
C TYR A 612 10.25 10.44 -79.38
N LEU A 613 9.97 11.70 -79.07
CA LEU A 613 8.79 12.44 -79.53
C LEU A 613 8.91 12.96 -80.97
N GLY A 614 10.04 12.72 -81.66
CA GLY A 614 10.22 13.04 -83.07
C GLY A 614 10.92 14.37 -83.38
N ASP A 615 11.57 15.01 -82.40
CA ASP A 615 12.36 16.23 -82.64
C ASP A 615 13.62 15.91 -83.46
N THR A 616 13.68 16.37 -84.70
CA THR A 616 14.81 16.16 -85.61
C THR A 616 15.90 17.24 -85.49
N ASP A 617 15.60 18.37 -84.83
CA ASP A 617 16.53 19.49 -84.59
C ASP A 617 17.16 19.42 -83.18
N THR A 618 17.81 18.31 -82.83
CA THR A 618 18.63 18.25 -81.61
C THR A 618 19.98 18.92 -81.84
N ASP A 619 19.98 20.22 -82.13
CA ASP A 619 21.20 21.00 -82.30
C ASP A 619 21.81 21.39 -80.94
N ASP A 620 23.13 21.30 -80.85
CA ASP A 620 23.88 21.03 -79.61
C ASP A 620 24.14 22.25 -78.68
N ASN A 621 23.40 23.36 -78.81
CA ASN A 621 23.90 24.68 -78.38
C ASN A 621 23.03 25.53 -77.43
N ASN A 622 22.40 24.95 -76.40
CA ASN A 622 21.91 25.77 -75.28
C ASN A 622 22.38 25.25 -73.91
N THR A 623 23.65 25.53 -73.61
CA THR A 623 24.22 25.39 -72.27
C THR A 623 24.15 26.74 -71.56
N ASN A 624 23.16 26.94 -70.69
CA ASN A 624 23.30 27.77 -69.48
C ASN A 624 22.15 27.46 -68.49
N PRO A 625 22.43 26.94 -67.28
CA PRO A 625 21.45 26.95 -66.20
C PRO A 625 21.34 28.36 -65.60
N PRO A 626 20.17 28.78 -65.07
CA PRO A 626 20.06 30.03 -64.34
C PRO A 626 20.91 29.99 -63.06
N VAL A 627 21.69 31.05 -62.84
CA VAL A 627 22.75 31.16 -61.81
C VAL A 627 22.22 31.26 -60.36
N ASN A 628 20.91 31.17 -60.14
CA ASN A 628 20.29 31.00 -58.84
C ASN A 628 19.26 29.86 -58.92
N GLY A 629 19.73 28.63 -58.72
CA GLY A 629 18.89 27.43 -58.80
C GLY A 629 18.41 27.00 -57.42
N VAL A 630 17.09 26.89 -57.26
CA VAL A 630 16.47 26.10 -56.21
C VAL A 630 16.15 24.74 -56.83
N VAL A 631 16.76 23.68 -56.31
CA VAL A 631 16.47 22.31 -56.75
C VAL A 631 15.67 21.63 -55.66
N SER A 632 14.46 21.19 -55.98
CA SER A 632 13.61 20.44 -55.05
C SER A 632 13.48 19.00 -55.52
N VAL A 633 13.88 18.06 -54.68
CA VAL A 633 13.75 16.62 -54.93
C VAL A 633 12.67 16.08 -54.00
N ARG A 634 11.64 15.44 -54.55
CA ARG A 634 10.61 14.75 -53.76
C ARG A 634 11.11 13.35 -53.42
N LEU A 635 10.94 12.94 -52.16
CA LEU A 635 11.37 11.63 -51.67
C LEU A 635 10.11 10.84 -51.28
N ASN A 636 9.99 9.61 -51.79
CA ASN A 636 8.74 8.84 -51.72
C ASN A 636 8.60 7.95 -50.46
N ASP A 637 9.42 8.16 -49.41
CA ASP A 637 9.36 7.34 -48.18
C ASP A 637 9.66 8.16 -46.90
N ALA A 638 8.92 7.88 -45.82
CA ALA A 638 9.13 8.44 -44.49
C ALA A 638 10.40 7.90 -43.79
N ALA A 639 10.93 6.76 -44.23
CA ALA A 639 12.14 6.13 -43.66
C ALA A 639 13.45 6.91 -43.91
N TYR A 640 13.43 7.89 -44.83
CA TYR A 640 14.63 8.66 -45.20
C TYR A 640 15.15 9.57 -44.10
N THR A 641 14.33 9.98 -43.13
CA THR A 641 14.74 10.88 -42.04
C THR A 641 15.88 10.28 -41.21
N LEU A 642 15.79 8.99 -40.87
CA LEU A 642 16.81 8.25 -40.12
C LEU A 642 18.10 8.03 -40.93
N THR A 643 17.96 7.79 -42.24
CA THR A 643 19.08 7.61 -43.16
C THR A 643 19.84 8.93 -43.37
N LEU A 644 19.10 10.03 -43.56
CA LEU A 644 19.65 11.38 -43.69
C LEU A 644 20.34 11.82 -42.40
N GLU A 645 19.74 11.56 -41.24
CA GLU A 645 20.34 11.86 -39.93
C GLU A 645 21.65 11.09 -39.70
N LYS A 646 21.67 9.78 -40.00
CA LYS A 646 22.92 8.98 -39.96
C LYS A 646 23.99 9.53 -40.89
N LEU A 647 23.60 10.02 -42.07
CA LEU A 647 24.53 10.53 -43.09
C LEU A 647 25.11 11.91 -42.70
N LEU A 648 24.27 12.82 -42.22
CA LEU A 648 24.66 14.15 -41.73
C LEU A 648 25.58 14.03 -40.50
N ASN A 649 25.27 13.12 -39.58
CA ASN A 649 26.12 12.80 -38.42
C ASN A 649 27.47 12.20 -38.84
N LYS A 650 27.48 11.21 -39.75
CA LYS A 650 28.72 10.59 -40.28
C LYS A 650 29.66 11.60 -40.94
N LYS A 651 29.12 12.69 -41.50
CA LYS A 651 29.89 13.74 -42.20
C LYS A 651 30.13 15.00 -41.38
N LYS A 652 29.73 15.03 -40.10
CA LYS A 652 29.92 16.14 -39.14
C LYS A 652 29.33 17.48 -39.63
N ILE A 653 28.21 17.44 -40.34
CA ILE A 653 27.50 18.66 -40.78
C ILE A 653 26.55 19.07 -39.64
N LYS A 654 26.59 20.34 -39.20
CA LYS A 654 25.64 20.84 -38.18
C LYS A 654 24.25 20.99 -38.78
N TYR A 655 23.23 20.49 -38.08
CA TYR A 655 21.82 20.54 -38.48
C TYR A 655 20.90 20.74 -37.27
N GLU A 656 19.66 21.16 -37.52
CA GLU A 656 18.61 21.31 -36.50
C GLU A 656 17.29 20.69 -37.00
N PHE A 657 16.58 19.98 -36.12
CA PHE A 657 15.28 19.39 -36.39
C PHE A 657 14.16 20.11 -35.63
N THR A 658 13.06 20.39 -36.31
CA THR A 658 11.85 21.01 -35.73
C THR A 658 10.63 20.17 -36.09
N ARG A 659 9.70 20.01 -35.14
CA ARG A 659 8.47 19.21 -35.30
C ARG A 659 7.36 20.08 -35.87
N THR A 660 6.56 19.56 -36.80
CA THR A 660 5.48 20.31 -37.46
C THR A 660 4.16 19.55 -37.44
N GLU A 661 3.03 20.25 -37.35
CA GLU A 661 1.68 19.66 -37.23
C GLU A 661 0.91 19.49 -38.56
N GLU A 662 1.48 19.85 -39.70
CA GLU A 662 0.83 19.68 -41.02
C GLU A 662 1.43 18.52 -41.84
N LEU A 663 0.56 17.59 -42.25
CA LEU A 663 0.89 16.51 -43.19
C LEU A 663 1.16 17.08 -44.59
N LYS A 664 2.45 17.14 -44.99
CA LYS A 664 2.87 17.29 -46.39
C LYS A 664 3.98 16.28 -46.72
N PHE A 665 3.97 15.83 -47.98
CA PHE A 665 4.87 14.80 -48.51
C PHE A 665 6.36 15.15 -48.31
N PRO A 666 7.26 14.15 -48.16
CA PRO A 666 8.66 14.43 -47.92
C PRO A 666 9.34 15.13 -49.11
N ALA A 667 10.02 16.25 -48.87
CA ALA A 667 10.75 17.01 -49.89
C ALA A 667 12.11 17.48 -49.36
N LEU A 668 13.17 17.31 -50.16
CA LEU A 668 14.48 17.89 -49.94
C LEU A 668 14.69 19.06 -50.90
N THR A 669 14.74 20.27 -50.37
CA THR A 669 15.05 21.49 -51.12
C THR A 669 16.51 21.87 -50.91
N VAL A 670 17.26 21.97 -51.99
CA VAL A 670 18.64 22.46 -51.99
C VAL A 670 18.68 23.83 -52.67
N THR A 671 19.01 24.85 -51.89
CA THR A 671 19.20 26.23 -52.36
C THR A 671 20.68 26.54 -52.42
N VAL A 672 21.14 27.05 -53.56
CA VAL A 672 22.53 27.43 -53.76
C VAL A 672 22.59 28.94 -53.96
N THR A 673 23.26 29.63 -53.05
CA THR A 673 23.37 31.08 -53.07
C THR A 673 24.82 31.49 -53.26
N LYS A 674 25.08 32.29 -54.29
CA LYS A 674 26.37 32.94 -54.49
C LYS A 674 26.44 34.19 -53.61
N LEU A 675 27.19 34.12 -52.52
CA LEU A 675 27.17 35.17 -51.48
C LEU A 675 28.10 36.35 -51.80
N LYS A 676 29.27 36.10 -52.43
CA LYS A 676 30.19 37.15 -52.90
C LYS A 676 31.20 36.57 -53.90
N SER A 677 31.63 37.41 -54.84
CA SER A 677 32.47 37.02 -55.99
C SER A 677 33.49 38.10 -56.29
N THR A 678 34.79 37.79 -56.17
CA THR A 678 35.88 38.56 -56.80
C THR A 678 36.39 37.82 -58.03
N LEU A 679 37.36 38.38 -58.76
CA LEU A 679 37.85 37.83 -60.03
C LEU A 679 38.37 36.39 -59.94
N PHE A 680 38.82 35.94 -58.75
CA PHE A 680 39.41 34.61 -58.55
C PHE A 680 38.82 33.81 -57.39
N VAL A 681 37.95 34.43 -56.57
CA VAL A 681 37.38 33.81 -55.37
C VAL A 681 35.87 33.88 -55.39
N HIS A 682 35.24 32.72 -55.34
CA HIS A 682 33.80 32.60 -55.24
C HIS A 682 33.43 31.97 -53.90
N LYS A 683 32.59 32.66 -53.11
CA LYS A 683 32.01 32.12 -51.89
C LYS A 683 30.60 31.64 -52.17
N CYS A 684 30.40 30.33 -52.06
CA CYS A 684 29.13 29.66 -52.35
C CYS A 684 28.55 29.10 -51.05
N ALA A 685 27.28 29.36 -50.79
CA ALA A 685 26.53 28.72 -49.72
C ALA A 685 25.52 27.76 -50.31
N VAL A 686 25.47 26.55 -49.75
CA VAL A 686 24.46 25.54 -50.05
C VAL A 686 23.63 25.35 -48.80
N LYS A 687 22.33 25.62 -48.90
CA LYS A 687 21.35 25.37 -47.85
C LYS A 687 20.48 24.20 -48.29
N MET A 688 20.43 23.16 -47.47
CA MET A 688 19.57 21.99 -47.65
C MET A 688 18.46 22.07 -46.61
N SER A 689 17.21 21.92 -47.05
CA SER A 689 16.03 21.89 -46.18
C SER A 689 15.25 20.64 -46.53
N PHE A 690 15.19 19.70 -45.60
CA PHE A 690 14.33 18.52 -45.68
C PHE A 690 13.05 18.80 -44.92
N MET A 691 11.90 18.52 -45.53
CA MET A 691 10.61 18.46 -44.87
C MET A 691 10.12 17.03 -44.99
N GLY A 692 9.90 16.35 -43.87
CA GLY A 692 9.27 15.04 -43.79
C GLY A 692 7.87 15.13 -43.21
N ALA A 693 7.19 13.99 -43.06
CA ALA A 693 5.79 13.93 -42.64
C ALA A 693 5.51 14.51 -41.23
N ASP A 694 6.49 14.52 -40.32
CA ASP A 694 6.36 15.01 -38.94
C ASP A 694 7.51 15.94 -38.48
N ARG A 695 8.54 16.15 -39.31
CA ARG A 695 9.76 16.90 -38.97
C ARG A 695 10.35 17.64 -40.15
N THR A 696 10.95 18.81 -39.89
CA THR A 696 11.80 19.52 -40.85
C THR A 696 13.23 19.57 -40.36
N ALA A 697 14.20 19.37 -41.26
CA ALA A 697 15.63 19.46 -41.00
C ALA A 697 16.26 20.53 -41.89
N GLN A 698 17.08 21.42 -41.34
CA GLN A 698 17.88 22.34 -42.15
C GLN A 698 19.37 22.16 -41.88
N ALA A 699 20.15 22.10 -42.96
CA ALA A 699 21.60 22.05 -42.92
C ALA A 699 22.17 23.09 -43.89
N SER A 700 23.24 23.77 -43.51
CA SER A 700 23.90 24.75 -44.37
C SER A 700 25.39 24.50 -44.42
N LEU A 701 25.95 24.47 -45.63
CA LEU A 701 27.38 24.37 -45.86
C LEU A 701 27.83 25.58 -46.68
N THR A 702 28.75 26.36 -46.13
CA THR A 702 29.37 27.47 -46.85
C THR A 702 30.80 27.11 -47.19
N LYS A 703 31.18 27.20 -48.46
CA LYS A 703 32.54 26.88 -48.91
C LYS A 703 33.08 27.95 -49.85
N THR A 704 34.31 28.34 -49.60
CA THR A 704 35.05 29.28 -50.45
C THR A 704 35.89 28.47 -51.44
N THR A 705 35.75 28.77 -52.73
CA THR A 705 36.47 28.08 -53.79
C THR A 705 37.17 29.06 -54.71
N TRP A 706 38.39 28.70 -55.12
CA TRP A 706 39.21 29.47 -56.06
C TRP A 706 39.04 28.91 -57.47
N SER A 707 38.63 29.74 -58.43
CA SER A 707 38.44 29.32 -59.83
C SER A 707 38.39 30.52 -60.76
N LEU A 708 38.95 30.35 -61.97
CA LEU A 708 38.89 31.31 -63.08
C LEU A 708 37.60 31.20 -63.92
N LYS A 709 36.82 30.12 -63.75
CA LYS A 709 35.60 29.87 -64.53
C LYS A 709 34.36 30.36 -63.79
N LYS A 710 33.45 31.04 -64.51
CA LYS A 710 32.16 31.56 -63.99
C LYS A 710 31.30 30.52 -63.25
N THR A 711 31.54 29.23 -63.48
CA THR A 711 30.81 28.07 -62.94
C THR A 711 31.40 27.48 -61.64
N ALA A 712 32.22 28.23 -60.89
CA ALA A 712 32.90 27.72 -59.70
C ALA A 712 31.97 27.07 -58.64
N CYS A 713 30.77 27.63 -58.43
CA CYS A 713 29.80 27.09 -57.47
C CYS A 713 29.19 25.75 -57.93
N GLU A 714 29.15 25.44 -59.23
CA GLU A 714 28.61 24.16 -59.73
C GLU A 714 29.42 22.96 -59.22
N SER A 715 30.73 23.11 -59.07
CA SER A 715 31.58 22.03 -58.52
C SER A 715 31.26 21.72 -57.06
N VAL A 716 30.87 22.75 -56.29
CA VAL A 716 30.46 22.61 -54.87
C VAL A 716 29.09 21.94 -54.79
N VAL A 717 28.19 22.29 -55.70
CA VAL A 717 26.85 21.68 -55.84
C VAL A 717 26.98 20.22 -56.26
N LYS A 718 27.73 19.91 -57.32
CA LYS A 718 28.01 18.53 -57.74
C LYS A 718 28.63 17.69 -56.63
N LYS A 719 29.54 18.27 -55.83
CA LYS A 719 30.14 17.58 -54.69
C LYS A 719 29.17 17.41 -53.51
N ALA A 720 28.21 18.31 -53.34
CA ALA A 720 27.14 18.18 -52.34
C ALA A 720 26.11 17.12 -52.75
N PHE A 721 25.74 17.07 -54.04
CA PHE A 721 24.86 16.05 -54.60
C PHE A 721 25.53 14.68 -54.72
N SER A 722 26.84 14.60 -55.02
CA SER A 722 27.57 13.32 -55.03
C SER A 722 27.69 12.68 -53.63
N VAL A 723 27.47 13.47 -52.58
CA VAL A 723 27.39 12.98 -51.19
C VAL A 723 25.98 12.44 -50.88
N LEU A 724 24.99 12.80 -51.68
CA LEU A 724 23.58 12.39 -51.60
C LEU A 724 23.24 11.29 -52.62
N ASN A 725 24.23 10.56 -53.17
CA ASN A 725 23.94 9.36 -53.97
C ASN A 725 23.15 8.38 -53.10
N PHE A 726 21.85 8.34 -53.36
CA PHE A 726 20.90 7.38 -52.81
C PHE A 726 21.08 6.02 -53.49
#